data_AF-A0A830HFS6-F1
#
_entry.id   AF-A0A830HFS6-F1
#
_cell.length_a   1.000
_cell.length_b   1.000
_cell.length_c   1.000
_cell.angle_alpha   90.00
_cell.angle_beta   90.00
_cell.angle_gamma   90.00
#
_symmetry.space_group_name_H-M   'P 1'
#
loop_
_entity.id
_entity.type
_entity.pdbx_description
1 polymer ?
#
loop_
_entity_poly.entity_id
_entity_poly.type
_entity_poly.pdbx_seq_one_letter_code
_entity_poly.pdbx_strand_id
1 'polypeptide(L)'
;MSESSPTYTLVSSYRVFGGWLRKVKHASSTTSTDMTFSVFLPPAARLTEVPVLYYLSGLTCTDDNFCQKAASAFAAASKRGVAVVVPDTSPRGHESIEGEDDSYDFGTGAGFYVDATQQPWAKNYNMYSYVTSELPKFVNDAFPATSKTLKSITGHSMGGHGALTIALREGPEAYTSVSAFAPICNPTQVPWGKKAFEGYLGSVEAGAEHDATLLMKKANKMVFPTILIDQGAADNFLVGEVNQLTPAAFVDACKAAGQPLRYREHDGFDHSYFFISSYVEDHVNFHADALYDKLASAGKVAPAPPAPSAPATSVDIESIPEEFRATQGKQIECKAAVAWGPKKPLVTETITVDPPKAGEVRVKVVANALCHTDIYTLEGHDPEGLFPCVLGHEAGSIVESVGPGVTSVKPGDHVVPCYTPQCSRPECIFCISPKTNLCPTIRGTQGSGMMPDGTSRLSCKGKPLYHFMGCSTFSEYAVIAEISVAKINKAMPLEKASLFGCGVATGLGAAWNTVKVEAGQSVAVFGLGAVGLSVVQACKISGASMIIGVDLNPDKFKLAAKFGCTHFVNPADHDKPVQQVIAGELTKWGCDATFDCTGNVNVMRSALECAHRGWGQSCVIGVAAAGKEIATRPFQLVTGRRWCGTAFGGWKSRAQVPVLIERSLKGEIPVDDYVTHVFDGVDKTNDAVDALHSGNCLRAVVRY
;
A
#
# COMPACT_ATOMS: atom_id res chain seq x y z
N MET A 1 13.96 17.18 -26.73
CA MET A 1 15.04 18.10 -26.34
C MET A 1 15.19 17.94 -24.83
N SER A 2 16.35 17.50 -24.34
CA SER A 2 16.58 17.37 -22.90
C SER A 2 16.80 18.76 -22.32
N GLU A 3 15.81 19.31 -21.62
CA GLU A 3 16.04 20.49 -20.78
C GLU A 3 17.13 20.12 -19.75
N SER A 4 18.20 20.91 -19.73
CA SER A 4 19.27 20.78 -18.74
C SER A 4 18.69 20.96 -17.33
N SER A 5 19.02 20.07 -16.40
CA SER A 5 18.61 20.20 -15.00
C SER A 5 18.94 21.60 -14.46
N PRO A 6 18.05 22.20 -13.65
CA PRO A 6 18.25 23.56 -13.14
C PRO A 6 19.50 23.62 -12.24
N THR A 7 20.26 24.72 -12.33
CA THR A 7 21.48 24.92 -11.55
C THR A 7 21.15 25.26 -10.10
N TYR A 8 21.81 24.59 -9.15
CA TYR A 8 21.69 24.90 -7.72
C TYR A 8 22.95 24.56 -6.93
N THR A 9 23.04 25.13 -5.74
CA THR A 9 24.07 24.83 -4.74
C THR A 9 23.50 23.90 -3.68
N LEU A 10 24.08 22.70 -3.54
CA LEU A 10 23.79 21.82 -2.42
C LEU A 10 24.51 22.33 -1.17
N VAL A 11 23.78 22.93 -0.24
CA VAL A 11 24.33 23.53 0.99
C VAL A 11 24.69 22.44 1.99
N SER A 12 23.82 21.45 2.18
CA SER A 12 24.09 20.30 3.06
C SER A 12 23.26 19.08 2.66
N SER A 13 23.70 17.90 3.09
CA SER A 13 23.02 16.63 2.81
C SER A 13 23.23 15.64 3.94
N TYR A 14 22.15 15.25 4.61
CA TYR A 14 22.16 14.36 5.76
C TYR A 14 21.33 13.10 5.53
N ARG A 15 21.73 12.00 6.16
CA ARG A 15 20.91 10.80 6.27
C ARG A 15 19.95 10.93 7.45
N VAL A 16 18.66 10.83 7.19
CA VAL A 16 17.60 11.01 8.19
C VAL A 16 16.54 9.93 7.94
N PHE A 17 16.24 9.09 8.94
CA PHE A 17 15.26 7.99 8.87
C PHE A 17 15.30 7.15 7.57
N GLY A 18 16.51 6.82 7.08
CA GLY A 18 16.74 6.06 5.84
C GLY A 18 16.66 6.86 4.54
N GLY A 19 16.07 8.06 4.57
CA GLY A 19 16.00 8.99 3.45
C GLY A 19 17.24 9.89 3.33
N TRP A 20 17.07 10.98 2.59
CA TRP A 20 18.03 12.07 2.44
C TRP A 20 17.36 13.41 2.72
N LEU A 21 17.86 14.15 3.70
CA LEU A 21 17.50 15.56 3.88
C LEU A 21 18.57 16.40 3.20
N ARG A 22 18.18 17.20 2.21
CA ARG A 22 19.08 18.05 1.42
C ARG A 22 18.67 19.50 1.53
N LYS A 23 19.60 20.36 1.93
CA LYS A 23 19.43 21.81 1.91
C LYS A 23 19.99 22.35 0.62
N VAL A 24 19.18 23.09 -0.11
CA VAL A 24 19.45 23.56 -1.48
C VAL A 24 19.28 25.06 -1.52
N LYS A 25 20.21 25.73 -2.20
CA LYS A 25 20.17 27.15 -2.50
C LYS A 25 20.09 27.34 -4.03
N HIS A 26 19.15 28.14 -4.50
CA HIS A 26 18.99 28.42 -5.94
C HIS A 26 18.61 29.88 -6.17
N ALA A 27 18.96 30.42 -7.33
CA ALA A 27 18.51 31.74 -7.74
C ALA A 27 17.00 31.68 -8.05
N SER A 28 16.25 32.63 -7.46
CA SER A 28 14.81 32.76 -7.68
C SER A 28 14.51 33.96 -8.56
N SER A 29 13.69 33.74 -9.58
CA SER A 29 13.20 34.81 -10.45
C SER A 29 12.05 35.58 -9.82
N THR A 30 11.21 34.92 -9.03
CA THR A 30 10.09 35.54 -8.32
C THR A 30 10.56 36.49 -7.23
N THR A 31 11.60 36.11 -6.47
CA THR A 31 12.08 36.93 -5.34
C THR A 31 13.33 37.75 -5.68
N SER A 32 13.87 37.60 -6.90
CA SER A 32 15.08 38.29 -7.36
C SER A 32 16.25 38.18 -6.38
N THR A 33 16.36 37.03 -5.69
CA THR A 33 17.44 36.67 -4.78
C THR A 33 17.69 35.17 -4.81
N ASP A 34 18.73 34.73 -4.11
CA ASP A 34 18.88 33.31 -3.84
C ASP A 34 17.93 32.87 -2.73
N MET A 35 17.12 31.86 -3.01
CA MET A 35 16.25 31.22 -2.04
C MET A 35 16.86 29.92 -1.54
N THR A 36 16.57 29.59 -0.29
CA THR A 36 16.98 28.33 0.34
C THR A 36 15.76 27.50 0.70
N PHE A 37 15.83 26.20 0.45
CA PHE A 37 14.84 25.25 0.93
C PHE A 37 15.49 23.92 1.30
N SER A 38 14.84 23.18 2.18
CA SER A 38 15.19 21.80 2.49
C SER A 38 14.20 20.85 1.84
N VAL A 39 14.72 19.75 1.28
CA VAL A 39 13.93 18.64 0.74
C VAL A 39 14.33 17.34 1.41
N PHE A 40 13.36 16.68 2.03
CA PHE A 40 13.47 15.30 2.48
C PHE A 40 12.98 14.36 1.38
N LEU A 41 13.88 13.52 0.89
CA LEU A 41 13.58 12.44 -0.05
C LEU A 41 13.52 11.11 0.71
N PRO A 42 12.35 10.46 0.80
CA PRO A 42 12.23 9.17 1.47
C PRO A 42 13.01 8.08 0.71
N PRO A 43 13.31 6.93 1.33
CA PRO A 43 13.94 5.80 0.64
C PRO A 43 13.24 5.41 -0.67
N ALA A 44 11.90 5.51 -0.69
CA ALA A 44 11.05 5.21 -1.84
C ALA A 44 11.35 6.08 -3.08
N ALA A 45 11.84 7.31 -2.91
CA ALA A 45 12.21 8.23 -3.99
C ALA A 45 13.36 7.73 -4.87
N ARG A 46 14.04 6.65 -4.47
CA ARG A 46 15.06 5.98 -5.31
C ARG A 46 14.46 5.04 -6.36
N LEU A 47 13.21 4.64 -6.17
CA LEU A 47 12.57 3.54 -6.91
C LEU A 47 11.38 4.00 -7.72
N THR A 48 10.68 5.03 -7.24
CA THR A 48 9.45 5.54 -7.83
C THR A 48 9.35 7.04 -7.60
N GLU A 49 8.52 7.68 -8.41
CA GLU A 49 7.96 8.98 -8.07
C GLU A 49 7.19 8.87 -6.75
N VAL A 50 7.38 9.85 -5.86
CA VAL A 50 6.72 9.93 -4.55
C VAL A 50 5.87 11.20 -4.43
N PRO A 51 4.71 11.15 -3.75
CA PRO A 51 3.93 12.34 -3.42
C PRO A 51 4.73 13.36 -2.59
N VAL A 52 4.32 14.62 -2.63
CA VAL A 52 5.03 15.75 -1.99
C VAL A 52 4.14 16.44 -0.96
N LEU A 53 4.67 16.64 0.25
CA LEU A 53 4.09 17.51 1.27
C LEU A 53 4.93 18.78 1.39
N TYR A 54 4.33 19.93 1.13
CA TYR A 54 4.95 21.23 1.40
C TYR A 54 4.65 21.66 2.84
N TYR A 55 5.69 22.03 3.59
CA TYR A 55 5.56 22.56 4.94
C TYR A 55 5.99 24.03 4.95
N LEU A 56 5.08 24.92 5.35
CA LEU A 56 5.34 26.34 5.52
C LEU A 56 5.61 26.67 6.99
N SER A 57 6.76 27.29 7.26
CA SER A 57 7.19 27.64 8.62
C SER A 57 6.59 28.97 9.10
N GLY A 58 6.58 29.15 10.42
CA GLY A 58 6.06 30.36 11.08
C GLY A 58 7.02 31.55 11.06
N LEU A 59 6.64 32.62 11.75
CA LEU A 59 7.46 33.83 11.90
C LEU A 59 8.88 33.51 12.41
N THR A 60 9.86 34.30 11.99
CA THR A 60 11.30 34.21 12.33
C THR A 60 12.00 32.89 11.93
N CYS A 61 11.28 31.95 11.31
CA CYS A 61 11.83 30.64 10.98
C CYS A 61 12.55 30.63 9.63
N THR A 62 13.46 29.68 9.45
CA THR A 62 13.99 29.26 8.15
C THR A 62 13.52 27.85 7.81
N ASP A 63 14.07 27.26 6.75
CA ASP A 63 13.93 25.83 6.46
C ASP A 63 14.48 24.94 7.60
N ASP A 64 15.47 25.41 8.36
CA ASP A 64 16.14 24.62 9.41
C ASP A 64 15.25 24.37 10.63
N ASN A 65 14.38 25.32 11.00
CA ASN A 65 13.59 25.22 12.23
C ASN A 65 12.76 23.94 12.27
N PHE A 66 11.98 23.69 11.21
CA PHE A 66 11.20 22.47 11.08
C PHE A 66 12.08 21.23 10.95
N CYS A 67 13.11 21.31 10.10
CA CYS A 67 14.00 20.18 9.85
C CYS A 67 14.72 19.67 11.10
N GLN A 68 15.11 20.58 12.00
CA GLN A 68 15.85 20.25 13.21
C GLN A 68 14.92 19.93 14.39
N LYS A 69 13.79 20.64 14.51
CA LYS A 69 12.93 20.56 15.71
C LYS A 69 11.73 19.62 15.56
N ALA A 70 11.36 19.24 14.34
CA ALA A 70 10.23 18.36 14.04
C ALA A 70 10.64 17.11 13.24
N ALA A 71 11.80 16.52 13.58
CA ALA A 71 12.36 15.38 12.85
C ALA A 71 11.44 14.14 12.79
N SER A 72 10.48 14.00 13.71
CA SER A 72 9.42 12.98 13.67
C SER A 72 8.60 13.03 12.37
N ALA A 73 8.48 14.20 11.74
CA ALA A 73 7.86 14.36 10.43
C ALA A 73 8.55 13.50 9.36
N PHE A 74 9.89 13.46 9.37
CA PHE A 74 10.67 12.67 8.41
C PHE A 74 10.61 11.18 8.70
N ALA A 75 10.46 10.78 9.96
CA ALA A 75 10.21 9.38 10.31
C ALA A 75 8.88 8.90 9.70
N ALA A 76 7.82 9.69 9.88
CA ALA A 76 6.51 9.41 9.29
C ALA A 76 6.58 9.44 7.76
N ALA A 77 7.16 10.49 7.17
CA ALA A 77 7.27 10.65 5.72
C ALA A 77 8.10 9.52 5.07
N SER A 78 9.15 9.05 5.75
CA SER A 78 9.93 7.88 5.32
C SER A 78 9.10 6.60 5.29
N LYS A 79 8.35 6.32 6.37
CA LYS A 79 7.44 5.15 6.46
C LYS A 79 6.34 5.20 5.40
N ARG A 80 5.79 6.39 5.14
CA ARG A 80 4.69 6.61 4.20
C ARG A 80 5.15 6.86 2.77
N GLY A 81 6.45 6.97 2.51
CA GLY A 81 6.98 7.22 1.17
C GLY A 81 6.58 8.59 0.60
N VAL A 82 6.55 9.64 1.42
CA VAL A 82 6.21 11.01 1.03
C VAL A 82 7.46 11.89 1.09
N ALA A 83 7.70 12.71 0.08
CA ALA A 83 8.73 13.74 0.11
C ALA A 83 8.23 14.96 0.90
N VAL A 84 9.12 15.63 1.64
CA VAL A 84 8.77 16.85 2.38
C VAL A 84 9.61 18.01 1.88
N VAL A 85 8.98 19.10 1.47
CA VAL A 85 9.66 20.31 0.99
C VAL A 85 9.38 21.45 1.97
N VAL A 86 10.44 22.11 2.40
CA VAL A 86 10.42 23.14 3.46
C VAL A 86 11.16 24.37 2.94
N PRO A 87 10.47 25.36 2.33
CA PRO A 87 11.11 26.61 1.95
C PRO A 87 11.46 27.48 3.15
N ASP A 88 12.38 28.42 2.93
CA ASP A 88 12.49 29.59 3.80
C ASP A 88 11.17 30.40 3.79
N THR A 89 10.97 31.21 4.83
CA THR A 89 9.73 31.94 5.10
C THR A 89 9.70 33.32 4.45
N SER A 90 10.86 33.83 4.04
CA SER A 90 11.02 35.09 3.31
C SER A 90 12.26 35.02 2.39
N PRO A 91 12.35 35.92 1.40
CA PRO A 91 13.63 36.30 0.83
C PRO A 91 14.57 36.82 1.93
N ARG A 92 15.88 36.67 1.76
CA ARG A 92 16.89 37.13 2.73
C ARG A 92 18.09 37.73 2.03
N GLY A 93 18.81 38.59 2.75
CA GLY A 93 20.11 39.12 2.32
C GLY A 93 19.99 40.28 1.34
N HIS A 94 18.93 41.08 1.42
CA HIS A 94 18.79 42.28 0.61
C HIS A 94 19.45 43.46 1.31
N GLU A 95 20.72 43.74 0.99
CA GLU A 95 21.43 44.94 1.47
C GLU A 95 20.77 46.29 1.07
N SER A 96 19.65 46.24 0.33
CA SER A 96 18.99 47.40 -0.29
C SER A 96 17.57 47.69 0.23
N ILE A 97 17.01 46.88 1.13
CA ILE A 97 15.69 47.15 1.73
C ILE A 97 15.89 47.76 3.12
N GLU A 98 15.71 49.07 3.23
CA GLU A 98 15.75 49.76 4.51
C GLU A 98 14.63 49.29 5.44
N GLY A 99 14.97 48.95 6.68
CA GLY A 99 14.05 48.45 7.70
C GLY A 99 13.64 46.97 7.55
N GLU A 100 14.33 46.20 6.70
CA GLU A 100 14.04 44.78 6.46
C GLU A 100 14.09 43.92 7.74
N ASP A 101 14.97 44.27 8.68
CA ASP A 101 15.21 43.54 9.93
C ASP A 101 14.71 44.30 11.18
N ASP A 102 13.99 45.41 11.02
CA ASP A 102 13.54 46.27 12.14
C ASP A 102 12.46 45.62 13.01
N SER A 103 11.81 44.57 12.50
CA SER A 103 10.70 43.89 13.19
C SER A 103 10.77 42.38 13.03
N TYR A 104 10.40 41.66 14.09
CA TYR A 104 10.38 40.19 14.05
C TYR A 104 9.15 39.62 13.31
N ASP A 105 8.11 40.44 13.16
CA ASP A 105 6.80 40.09 12.59
C ASP A 105 6.52 40.79 11.24
N PHE A 106 7.54 41.36 10.60
CA PHE A 106 7.48 41.96 9.27
C PHE A 106 8.87 42.00 8.64
N GLY A 107 9.00 41.66 7.35
CA GLY A 107 10.30 41.58 6.68
C GLY A 107 10.97 40.21 6.83
N THR A 108 12.25 40.20 7.18
CA THR A 108 13.06 38.98 7.28
C THR A 108 12.43 37.95 8.22
N GLY A 109 12.16 36.75 7.71
CA GLY A 109 11.50 35.67 8.46
C GLY A 109 9.98 35.84 8.63
N ALA A 110 9.39 36.86 8.02
CA ALA A 110 7.99 37.25 8.18
C ALA A 110 7.33 37.68 6.86
N GLY A 111 7.63 36.98 5.76
CA GLY A 111 7.13 37.33 4.42
C GLY A 111 5.63 37.09 4.18
N PHE A 112 4.91 36.56 5.17
CA PHE A 112 3.45 36.35 5.17
C PHE A 112 2.87 35.51 4.02
N TYR A 113 3.71 34.90 3.18
CA TYR A 113 3.31 34.12 2.01
C TYR A 113 2.39 34.87 1.03
N VAL A 114 2.62 36.19 0.88
CA VAL A 114 1.95 37.07 -0.08
C VAL A 114 2.91 37.48 -1.20
N ASP A 115 2.36 38.07 -2.27
CA ASP A 115 3.15 38.84 -3.24
C ASP A 115 2.97 40.33 -2.94
N ALA A 116 4.03 40.97 -2.47
CA ALA A 116 3.99 42.37 -2.08
C ALA A 116 3.74 43.29 -3.30
N THR A 117 2.92 44.31 -3.12
CA THR A 117 2.64 45.34 -4.13
C THR A 117 3.22 46.71 -3.74
N GLN A 118 3.57 46.90 -2.46
CA GLN A 118 4.16 48.14 -1.97
C GLN A 118 5.70 48.12 -2.08
N GLN A 119 6.26 49.26 -2.49
CA GLN A 119 7.71 49.48 -2.46
C GLN A 119 8.18 49.72 -1.00
N PRO A 120 9.40 49.30 -0.62
CA PRO A 120 10.42 48.63 -1.46
C PRO A 120 10.20 47.11 -1.66
N TRP A 121 9.22 46.50 -0.99
CA TRP A 121 9.03 45.05 -0.89
C TRP A 121 8.64 44.36 -2.19
N ALA A 122 7.85 45.02 -3.05
CA ALA A 122 7.27 44.44 -4.27
C ALA A 122 8.29 43.84 -5.25
N LYS A 123 9.56 44.27 -5.16
CA LYS A 123 10.64 43.72 -5.98
C LYS A 123 11.04 42.30 -5.55
N ASN A 124 10.95 41.97 -4.27
CA ASN A 124 11.61 40.80 -3.70
C ASN A 124 10.66 39.89 -2.92
N TYR A 125 9.65 40.44 -2.22
CA TYR A 125 8.76 39.69 -1.33
C TYR A 125 7.57 39.11 -2.10
N ASN A 126 7.87 38.19 -3.03
CA ASN A 126 6.89 37.47 -3.85
C ASN A 126 6.78 36.00 -3.44
N MET A 127 6.43 35.79 -2.17
CA MET A 127 6.42 34.45 -1.56
C MET A 127 5.23 33.60 -1.99
N TYR A 128 4.10 34.21 -2.35
CA TYR A 128 2.97 33.47 -2.89
C TYR A 128 3.35 32.82 -4.23
N SER A 129 3.87 33.63 -5.17
CA SER A 129 4.35 33.16 -6.47
C SER A 129 5.50 32.16 -6.36
N TYR A 130 6.42 32.39 -5.42
CA TYR A 130 7.52 31.45 -5.16
C TYR A 130 7.00 30.07 -4.74
N VAL A 131 6.11 30.00 -3.74
CA VAL A 131 5.66 28.73 -3.15
C VAL A 131 4.66 27.99 -4.04
N THR A 132 3.82 28.69 -4.81
CA THR A 132 2.77 28.05 -5.63
C THR A 132 3.25 27.65 -7.02
N SER A 133 4.24 28.36 -7.58
CA SER A 133 4.67 28.20 -8.97
C SER A 133 6.15 27.87 -9.10
N GLU A 134 7.05 28.77 -8.68
CA GLU A 134 8.48 28.63 -8.96
C GLU A 134 9.11 27.45 -8.24
N LEU A 135 8.92 27.35 -6.91
CA LEU A 135 9.51 26.30 -6.10
C LEU A 135 8.98 24.90 -6.48
N PRO A 136 7.66 24.67 -6.65
CA PRO A 136 7.18 23.38 -7.13
C PRO A 136 7.75 22.98 -8.48
N LYS A 137 7.84 23.92 -9.43
CA LYS A 137 8.49 23.66 -10.72
C LYS A 137 9.96 23.28 -10.52
N PHE A 138 10.68 24.08 -9.74
CA PHE A 138 12.10 23.86 -9.46
C PHE A 138 12.34 22.49 -8.79
N VAL A 139 11.56 22.13 -7.78
CA VAL A 139 11.67 20.84 -7.08
C VAL A 139 11.43 19.68 -8.04
N ASN A 140 10.42 19.75 -8.90
CA ASN A 140 10.14 18.71 -9.88
C ASN A 140 11.28 18.54 -10.90
N ASP A 141 11.90 19.64 -11.31
CA ASP A 141 12.99 19.64 -12.31
C ASP A 141 14.33 19.21 -11.69
N ALA A 142 14.62 19.61 -10.45
CA ALA A 142 15.85 19.28 -9.73
C ALA A 142 15.80 17.90 -9.03
N PHE A 143 14.61 17.46 -8.61
CA PHE A 143 14.37 16.22 -7.89
C PHE A 143 13.27 15.41 -8.59
N PRO A 144 13.55 14.77 -9.74
CA PRO A 144 12.55 14.14 -10.61
C PRO A 144 11.81 12.94 -9.98
N ALA A 145 12.22 12.50 -8.80
CA ALA A 145 11.50 11.52 -8.00
C ALA A 145 10.31 12.12 -7.24
N THR A 146 10.08 13.43 -7.28
CA THR A 146 8.94 14.10 -6.65
C THR A 146 7.79 14.25 -7.64
N SER A 147 6.56 14.01 -7.18
CA SER A 147 5.38 14.03 -8.04
C SER A 147 4.96 15.43 -8.43
N LYS A 148 4.71 15.62 -9.74
CA LYS A 148 4.20 16.88 -10.29
C LYS A 148 2.74 17.15 -9.93
N THR A 149 1.96 16.09 -9.69
CA THR A 149 0.49 16.18 -9.54
C THR A 149 -0.01 15.78 -8.15
N LEU A 150 0.76 14.98 -7.40
CA LEU A 150 0.39 14.54 -6.06
C LEU A 150 1.09 15.38 -5.00
N LYS A 151 0.50 16.54 -4.72
CA LYS A 151 1.00 17.50 -3.73
C LYS A 151 -0.06 17.86 -2.70
N SER A 152 0.36 18.06 -1.46
CA SER A 152 -0.43 18.58 -0.35
C SER A 152 0.36 19.64 0.40
N ILE A 153 -0.30 20.42 1.27
CA ILE A 153 0.32 21.55 1.97
C ILE A 153 -0.08 21.60 3.45
N THR A 154 0.88 21.95 4.30
CA THR A 154 0.68 22.20 5.73
C THR A 154 1.55 23.36 6.18
N GLY A 155 1.31 23.90 7.37
CA GLY A 155 2.24 24.83 7.98
C GLY A 155 1.95 25.13 9.44
N HIS A 156 2.81 25.95 10.04
CA HIS A 156 2.69 26.40 11.43
C HIS A 156 2.60 27.93 11.53
N SER A 157 1.72 28.47 12.37
CA SER A 157 1.64 29.92 12.64
C SER A 157 1.38 30.72 11.36
N MET A 158 2.23 31.69 11.00
CA MET A 158 2.22 32.36 9.69
C MET A 158 2.27 31.38 8.49
N GLY A 159 3.00 30.28 8.61
CA GLY A 159 2.99 29.21 7.60
C GLY A 159 1.69 28.42 7.59
N GLY A 160 1.03 28.28 8.74
CA GLY A 160 -0.32 27.70 8.82
C GLY A 160 -1.36 28.59 8.11
N HIS A 161 -1.21 29.91 8.25
CA HIS A 161 -1.93 30.89 7.44
C HIS A 161 -1.68 30.70 5.95
N GLY A 162 -0.41 30.65 5.53
CA GLY A 162 -0.04 30.45 4.13
C GLY A 162 -0.62 29.16 3.57
N ALA A 163 -0.56 28.07 4.33
CA ALA A 163 -1.08 26.76 3.90
C ALA A 163 -2.59 26.79 3.66
N LEU A 164 -3.36 27.38 4.59
CA LEU A 164 -4.81 27.50 4.46
C LEU A 164 -5.21 28.42 3.30
N THR A 165 -4.59 29.59 3.18
CA THR A 165 -4.95 30.58 2.14
C THR A 165 -4.59 30.08 0.76
N ILE A 166 -3.38 29.55 0.56
CA ILE A 166 -2.93 28.98 -0.71
C ILE A 166 -3.83 27.81 -1.13
N ALA A 167 -4.10 26.87 -0.22
CA ALA A 167 -4.94 25.71 -0.55
C ALA A 167 -6.36 26.12 -0.97
N LEU A 168 -6.95 27.12 -0.31
CA LEU A 168 -8.30 27.59 -0.63
C LEU A 168 -8.36 28.40 -1.93
N ARG A 169 -7.31 29.14 -2.29
CA ARG A 169 -7.23 29.88 -3.56
C ARG A 169 -6.96 28.96 -4.74
N GLU A 170 -6.00 28.05 -4.61
CA GLU A 170 -5.58 27.16 -5.69
C GLU A 170 -6.51 25.94 -5.86
N GLY A 171 -7.15 25.51 -4.78
CA GLY A 171 -8.18 24.47 -4.78
C GLY A 171 -7.66 23.02 -4.86
N PRO A 172 -8.58 22.05 -4.90
CA PRO A 172 -8.28 20.61 -4.79
C PRO A 172 -7.57 20.00 -6.00
N GLU A 173 -7.57 20.71 -7.14
CA GLU A 173 -6.80 20.34 -8.32
C GLU A 173 -5.30 20.57 -8.10
N ALA A 174 -4.95 21.66 -7.41
CA ALA A 174 -3.57 22.01 -7.11
C ALA A 174 -3.03 21.32 -5.86
N TYR A 175 -3.84 21.16 -4.81
CA TYR A 175 -3.44 20.51 -3.57
C TYR A 175 -4.45 19.43 -3.17
N THR A 176 -3.99 18.25 -2.79
CA THR A 176 -4.88 17.10 -2.48
C THR A 176 -5.50 17.22 -1.09
N SER A 177 -4.75 17.76 -0.13
CA SER A 177 -5.20 18.00 1.23
C SER A 177 -4.45 19.17 1.87
N VAL A 178 -5.08 19.78 2.87
CA VAL A 178 -4.53 20.90 3.64
C VAL A 178 -4.70 20.69 5.14
N SER A 179 -3.66 21.01 5.91
CA SER A 179 -3.72 21.08 7.37
C SER A 179 -2.91 22.25 7.93
N ALA A 180 -3.07 22.59 9.20
CA ALA A 180 -2.28 23.64 9.83
C ALA A 180 -2.12 23.47 11.36
N PHE A 181 -0.99 23.92 11.88
CA PHE A 181 -0.71 24.06 13.32
C PHE A 181 -0.81 25.51 13.73
N ALA A 182 -1.58 25.80 14.78
CA ALA A 182 -1.74 27.13 15.36
C ALA A 182 -1.82 28.26 14.32
N PRO A 183 -2.69 28.17 13.28
CA PRO A 183 -2.68 29.09 12.14
C PRO A 183 -3.21 30.49 12.49
N ILE A 184 -2.72 31.51 11.78
CA ILE A 184 -3.35 32.85 11.73
C ILE A 184 -4.57 32.77 10.78
N CYS A 185 -5.73 32.44 11.31
CA CYS A 185 -6.93 32.10 10.54
C CYS A 185 -7.71 33.28 9.97
N ASN A 186 -7.66 34.46 10.62
CA ASN A 186 -8.42 35.66 10.26
C ASN A 186 -7.52 36.90 10.28
N PRO A 187 -6.46 36.93 9.46
CA PRO A 187 -5.40 37.94 9.47
C PRO A 187 -5.93 39.39 9.31
N THR A 188 -7.06 39.61 8.64
CA THR A 188 -7.65 40.95 8.52
C THR A 188 -8.13 41.54 9.85
N GLN A 189 -8.32 40.70 10.86
CA GLN A 189 -8.87 41.11 12.16
C GLN A 189 -7.83 41.17 13.28
N VAL A 190 -6.58 40.77 13.02
CA VAL A 190 -5.54 40.62 14.07
C VAL A 190 -4.31 41.48 13.77
N PRO A 191 -3.54 41.93 14.79
CA PRO A 191 -2.45 42.88 14.59
C PRO A 191 -1.37 42.42 13.60
N TRP A 192 -0.93 41.16 13.64
CA TRP A 192 0.10 40.65 12.71
C TRP A 192 -0.37 40.72 11.26
N GLY A 193 -1.61 40.30 10.99
CA GLY A 193 -2.15 40.33 9.63
C GLY A 193 -2.41 41.75 9.14
N LYS A 194 -2.91 42.65 9.99
CA LYS A 194 -3.08 44.07 9.62
C LYS A 194 -1.76 44.72 9.25
N LYS A 195 -0.73 44.56 10.08
CA LYS A 195 0.61 45.08 9.82
C LYS A 195 1.19 44.53 8.51
N ALA A 196 1.09 43.21 8.30
CA ALA A 196 1.57 42.57 7.09
C ALA A 196 0.83 43.06 5.83
N PHE A 197 -0.50 43.18 5.87
CA PHE A 197 -1.30 43.62 4.73
C PHE A 197 -1.16 45.10 4.42
N GLU A 198 -1.12 45.97 5.43
CA GLU A 198 -0.82 47.40 5.23
C GLU A 198 0.59 47.58 4.66
N GLY A 199 1.59 46.87 5.19
CA GLY A 199 2.97 46.99 4.76
C GLY A 199 3.25 46.39 3.37
N TYR A 200 2.75 45.19 3.08
CA TYR A 200 3.02 44.50 1.80
C TYR A 200 2.03 44.85 0.70
N LEU A 201 0.75 45.02 1.03
CA LEU A 201 -0.35 45.16 0.06
C LEU A 201 -0.92 46.59 0.02
N GLY A 202 -0.63 47.41 1.02
CA GLY A 202 -1.03 48.82 1.12
C GLY A 202 -2.32 49.06 1.91
N SER A 203 -3.12 48.01 2.17
CA SER A 203 -4.26 48.08 3.08
C SER A 203 -4.70 46.70 3.54
N VAL A 204 -5.46 46.65 4.63
CA VAL A 204 -6.07 45.41 5.15
C VAL A 204 -7.07 44.82 4.14
N GLU A 205 -7.81 45.68 3.42
CA GLU A 205 -8.78 45.27 2.41
C GLU A 205 -8.12 44.57 1.23
N ALA A 206 -6.93 45.02 0.81
CA ALA A 206 -6.15 44.36 -0.23
C ALA A 206 -5.71 42.95 0.19
N GLY A 207 -5.55 42.71 1.51
CA GLY A 207 -5.25 41.40 2.08
C GLY A 207 -6.44 40.45 2.20
N ALA A 208 -7.67 40.84 1.81
CA ALA A 208 -8.85 39.98 1.94
C ALA A 208 -8.74 38.66 1.16
N GLU A 209 -7.99 38.64 0.04
CA GLU A 209 -7.71 37.41 -0.70
C GLU A 209 -6.68 36.49 -0.03
N HIS A 210 -6.02 36.97 1.01
CA HIS A 210 -5.07 36.22 1.84
C HIS A 210 -5.65 35.95 3.22
N ASP A 211 -6.97 35.98 3.40
CA ASP A 211 -7.62 35.65 4.67
C ASP A 211 -8.42 34.35 4.54
N ALA A 212 -7.98 33.29 5.20
CA ALA A 212 -8.61 31.97 5.10
C ALA A 212 -10.08 31.98 5.55
N THR A 213 -10.41 32.80 6.56
CA THR A 213 -11.79 32.96 7.04
C THR A 213 -12.66 33.65 5.99
N LEU A 214 -12.18 34.71 5.37
CA LEU A 214 -12.91 35.40 4.30
C LEU A 214 -13.02 34.54 3.03
N LEU A 215 -11.96 33.82 2.66
CA LEU A 215 -11.96 32.89 1.53
C LEU A 215 -12.98 31.75 1.73
N MET A 216 -13.05 31.17 2.93
CA MET A 216 -14.03 30.12 3.25
C MET A 216 -15.47 30.66 3.18
N LYS A 217 -15.72 31.86 3.74
CA LYS A 217 -17.02 32.53 3.62
C LYS A 217 -17.40 32.83 2.17
N LYS A 218 -16.44 33.25 1.34
CA LYS A 218 -16.63 33.53 -0.09
C LYS A 218 -16.91 32.26 -0.88
N ALA A 219 -16.21 31.16 -0.59
CA ALA A 219 -16.41 29.88 -1.25
C ALA A 219 -17.79 29.30 -0.96
N ASN A 220 -18.24 29.40 0.31
CA ASN A 220 -19.56 28.98 0.79
C ASN A 220 -19.97 27.56 0.34
N LYS A 221 -19.00 26.65 0.33
CA LYS A 221 -19.18 25.24 -0.04
C LYS A 221 -18.04 24.41 0.53
N MET A 222 -18.21 23.08 0.50
CA MET A 222 -17.10 22.16 0.69
C MET A 222 -16.08 22.29 -0.45
N VAL A 223 -14.83 22.58 -0.10
CA VAL A 223 -13.67 22.67 -1.00
C VAL A 223 -12.79 21.42 -0.89
N PHE A 224 -12.56 20.94 0.34
CA PHE A 224 -11.78 19.73 0.64
C PHE A 224 -12.64 18.69 1.35
N PRO A 225 -12.34 17.38 1.22
CA PRO A 225 -13.05 16.34 1.98
C PRO A 225 -12.99 16.55 3.49
N THR A 226 -11.86 17.06 3.98
CA THR A 226 -11.70 17.57 5.33
C THR A 226 -10.46 18.47 5.41
N ILE A 227 -10.47 19.42 6.35
CA ILE A 227 -9.31 20.23 6.74
C ILE A 227 -8.92 19.81 8.16
N LEU A 228 -7.62 19.67 8.45
CA LEU A 228 -7.12 19.37 9.80
C LEU A 228 -6.46 20.61 10.40
N ILE A 229 -6.89 21.03 11.59
CA ILE A 229 -6.23 22.08 12.36
C ILE A 229 -5.95 21.58 13.77
N ASP A 230 -4.69 21.69 14.18
CA ASP A 230 -4.24 21.47 15.55
C ASP A 230 -3.90 22.80 16.21
N GLN A 231 -4.45 23.03 17.40
CA GLN A 231 -4.23 24.24 18.19
C GLN A 231 -3.79 23.87 19.62
N GLY A 232 -2.67 24.44 20.08
CA GLY A 232 -2.31 24.37 21.50
C GLY A 232 -3.24 25.27 22.32
N ALA A 233 -3.85 24.73 23.37
CA ALA A 233 -4.80 25.49 24.20
C ALA A 233 -4.11 26.47 25.17
N ALA A 234 -2.82 26.24 25.46
CA ALA A 234 -1.97 27.13 26.26
C ALA A 234 -1.10 28.05 25.38
N ASP A 235 -1.49 28.22 24.11
CA ASP A 235 -0.78 29.08 23.16
C ASP A 235 -1.01 30.57 23.51
N ASN A 236 0.09 31.27 23.80
CA ASN A 236 0.08 32.69 24.17
C ASN A 236 -0.44 33.62 23.06
N PHE A 237 -0.55 33.13 21.82
CA PHE A 237 -1.13 33.88 20.69
C PHE A 237 -2.60 33.55 20.43
N LEU A 238 -3.16 32.54 21.12
CA LEU A 238 -4.57 32.13 21.03
C LEU A 238 -5.47 32.92 21.99
N VAL A 239 -5.01 33.16 23.22
CA VAL A 239 -5.76 33.82 24.31
C VAL A 239 -4.91 34.93 24.96
N GLY A 240 -5.53 36.04 25.36
CA GLY A 240 -4.86 37.16 26.04
C GLY A 240 -4.89 38.49 25.27
N GLU A 241 -4.00 39.43 25.63
CA GLU A 241 -3.97 40.82 25.09
C GLU A 241 -3.56 40.92 23.60
N VAL A 242 -3.01 39.84 23.02
CA VAL A 242 -2.34 39.88 21.69
C VAL A 242 -3.13 39.16 20.58
N ASN A 243 -4.08 38.26 20.93
CA ASN A 243 -5.00 37.50 20.05
C ASN A 243 -4.68 37.53 18.54
N GLN A 244 -3.81 36.63 18.08
CA GLN A 244 -3.34 36.58 16.68
C GLN A 244 -3.94 35.43 15.87
N LEU A 245 -4.20 34.28 16.49
CA LEU A 245 -4.49 33.06 15.74
C LEU A 245 -5.95 32.98 15.29
N THR A 246 -6.89 33.32 16.18
CA THR A 246 -8.33 33.40 15.91
C THR A 246 -8.96 32.20 15.16
N PRO A 247 -8.64 30.92 15.49
CA PRO A 247 -9.17 29.76 14.77
C PRO A 247 -10.70 29.64 14.86
N ALA A 248 -11.32 30.16 15.93
CA ALA A 248 -12.77 30.17 16.08
C ALA A 248 -13.52 30.82 14.90
N ALA A 249 -12.98 31.91 14.34
CA ALA A 249 -13.58 32.58 13.20
C ALA A 249 -13.59 31.70 11.94
N PHE A 250 -12.54 30.90 11.74
CA PHE A 250 -12.45 29.96 10.63
C PHE A 250 -13.31 28.71 10.86
N VAL A 251 -13.40 28.23 12.10
CA VAL A 251 -14.33 27.15 12.49
C VAL A 251 -15.76 27.54 12.14
N ASP A 252 -16.19 28.76 12.48
CA ASP A 252 -17.54 29.24 12.17
C ASP A 252 -17.75 29.43 10.66
N ALA A 253 -16.74 29.91 9.93
CA ALA A 253 -16.79 29.98 8.48
C ALA A 253 -16.93 28.59 7.82
N CYS A 254 -16.18 27.58 8.29
CA CYS A 254 -16.29 26.21 7.80
C CYS A 254 -17.68 25.62 8.06
N LYS A 255 -18.23 25.82 9.26
CA LYS A 255 -19.59 25.39 9.61
C LYS A 255 -20.63 26.03 8.69
N ALA A 256 -20.54 27.34 8.46
CA ALA A 256 -21.46 28.06 7.59
C ALA A 256 -21.38 27.59 6.13
N ALA A 257 -20.17 27.31 5.64
CA ALA A 257 -19.92 26.83 4.28
C ALA A 257 -20.19 25.33 4.06
N GLY A 258 -20.46 24.56 5.13
CA GLY A 258 -20.56 23.10 5.06
C GLY A 258 -19.23 22.40 4.74
N GLN A 259 -18.08 23.04 5.02
CA GLN A 259 -16.75 22.46 4.87
C GLN A 259 -16.42 21.60 6.09
N PRO A 260 -16.17 20.28 5.92
CA PRO A 260 -15.72 19.45 7.04
C PRO A 260 -14.37 19.93 7.57
N LEU A 261 -14.29 20.09 8.89
CA LEU A 261 -13.11 20.55 9.62
C LEU A 261 -12.89 19.66 10.83
N ARG A 262 -11.71 19.04 10.92
CA ARG A 262 -11.20 18.38 12.12
C ARG A 262 -10.35 19.38 12.89
N TYR A 263 -10.98 20.14 13.76
CA TYR A 263 -10.30 21.05 14.70
C TYR A 263 -10.02 20.30 16.00
N ARG A 264 -8.76 20.25 16.44
CA ARG A 264 -8.36 19.64 17.72
C ARG A 264 -7.61 20.67 18.56
N GLU A 265 -8.08 20.85 19.78
CA GLU A 265 -7.40 21.63 20.80
C GLU A 265 -6.66 20.69 21.74
N HIS A 266 -5.40 21.02 22.03
CA HIS A 266 -4.52 20.20 22.86
C HIS A 266 -4.20 20.94 24.15
N ASP A 267 -4.71 20.40 25.26
CA ASP A 267 -4.56 20.99 26.60
C ASP A 267 -3.08 21.06 27.03
N GLY A 268 -2.66 22.19 27.58
CA GLY A 268 -1.29 22.43 28.05
C GLY A 268 -0.22 22.61 26.96
N PHE A 269 -0.56 22.53 25.67
CA PHE A 269 0.39 22.75 24.58
C PHE A 269 0.46 24.22 24.16
N ASP A 270 1.68 24.70 23.88
CA ASP A 270 1.99 26.09 23.53
C ASP A 270 2.22 26.28 22.01
N HIS A 271 2.77 27.44 21.61
CA HIS A 271 3.10 27.77 20.22
C HIS A 271 4.42 27.16 19.72
N SER A 272 5.13 26.39 20.54
CA SER A 272 6.51 26.01 20.28
C SER A 272 6.62 24.77 19.38
N TYR A 273 7.81 24.51 18.84
CA TYR A 273 8.06 23.28 18.09
C TYR A 273 7.96 22.00 18.95
N PHE A 274 7.86 22.07 20.28
CA PHE A 274 7.50 20.91 21.10
C PHE A 274 6.07 20.46 20.86
N PHE A 275 5.14 21.41 20.71
CA PHE A 275 3.77 21.12 20.26
C PHE A 275 3.78 20.52 18.85
N ILE A 276 4.44 21.16 17.89
CA ILE A 276 4.46 20.69 16.50
C ILE A 276 5.07 19.29 16.42
N SER A 277 6.23 19.06 17.04
CA SER A 277 6.90 17.75 16.99
C SER A 277 6.09 16.61 17.62
N SER A 278 5.18 16.93 18.56
CA SER A 278 4.29 15.96 19.21
C SER A 278 3.19 15.46 18.27
N TYR A 279 2.73 16.30 17.33
CA TYR A 279 1.56 16.00 16.47
C TYR A 279 1.87 15.99 14.97
N VAL A 280 3.10 16.31 14.55
CA VAL A 280 3.48 16.36 13.13
C VAL A 280 3.37 15.01 12.43
N GLU A 281 3.52 13.88 13.15
CA GLU A 281 3.30 12.55 12.58
C GLU A 281 1.84 12.37 12.12
N ASP A 282 0.87 12.87 12.87
CA ASP A 282 -0.55 12.84 12.49
C ASP A 282 -0.80 13.65 11.21
N HIS A 283 -0.20 14.83 11.10
CA HIS A 283 -0.35 15.68 9.91
C HIS A 283 0.27 15.01 8.68
N VAL A 284 1.47 14.43 8.81
CA VAL A 284 2.11 13.69 7.70
C VAL A 284 1.26 12.50 7.29
N ASN A 285 0.70 11.75 8.25
CA ASN A 285 -0.19 10.61 7.97
C ASN A 285 -1.49 11.05 7.30
N PHE A 286 -2.12 12.11 7.79
CA PHE A 286 -3.31 12.73 7.21
C PHE A 286 -3.10 13.11 5.73
N HIS A 287 -1.96 13.72 5.42
CA HIS A 287 -1.63 14.06 4.04
C HIS A 287 -1.31 12.83 3.20
N ALA A 288 -0.55 11.88 3.74
CA ALA A 288 -0.24 10.64 3.05
C ALA A 288 -1.51 9.87 2.67
N ASP A 289 -2.46 9.70 3.59
CA ASP A 289 -3.74 9.04 3.35
C ASP A 289 -4.45 9.69 2.15
N ALA A 290 -4.66 11.02 2.19
CA ALA A 290 -5.33 11.74 1.11
C ALA A 290 -4.60 11.63 -0.24
N LEU A 291 -3.26 11.72 -0.25
CA LEU A 291 -2.44 11.61 -1.45
C LEU A 291 -2.53 10.22 -2.08
N TYR A 292 -2.51 9.17 -1.26
CA TYR A 292 -2.62 7.79 -1.74
C TYR A 292 -4.06 7.39 -2.09
N ASP A 293 -5.07 7.95 -1.45
CA ASP A 293 -6.47 7.79 -1.84
C ASP A 293 -6.75 8.44 -3.20
N LYS A 294 -6.18 9.63 -3.47
CA LYS A 294 -6.23 10.27 -4.79
C LYS A 294 -5.50 9.42 -5.85
N LEU A 295 -4.38 8.80 -5.49
CA LEU A 295 -3.65 7.91 -6.39
C LEU A 295 -4.43 6.61 -6.69
N ALA A 296 -5.08 6.02 -5.68
CA ALA A 296 -5.88 4.81 -5.80
C ALA A 296 -7.15 5.05 -6.63
N SER A 297 -7.83 6.17 -6.42
CA SER A 297 -9.02 6.57 -7.21
C SER A 297 -8.69 6.91 -8.67
N ALA A 298 -7.46 7.34 -8.97
CA ALA A 298 -6.98 7.59 -10.33
C ALA A 298 -6.53 6.32 -11.09
N GLY A 299 -6.62 5.13 -10.49
CA GLY A 299 -6.29 3.85 -11.13
C GLY A 299 -4.80 3.66 -11.46
N LYS A 300 -3.90 4.50 -10.93
CA LYS A 300 -2.48 4.52 -11.34
C LYS A 300 -1.53 3.73 -10.44
N VAL A 301 -1.85 3.42 -9.18
CA VAL A 301 -1.10 2.48 -8.31
C VAL A 301 -2.03 1.93 -7.21
N ALA A 302 -1.73 0.75 -6.69
CA ALA A 302 -2.36 0.18 -5.50
C ALA A 302 -2.31 1.15 -4.29
N PRO A 303 -3.34 1.13 -3.40
CA PRO A 303 -3.38 1.98 -2.21
C PRO A 303 -2.17 1.74 -1.30
N ALA A 304 -1.78 2.76 -0.55
CA ALA A 304 -0.71 2.64 0.44
C ALA A 304 -1.02 1.50 1.43
N PRO A 305 0.01 0.79 1.94
CA PRO A 305 -0.18 -0.04 3.11
C PRO A 305 -0.79 0.85 4.21
N PRO A 306 -1.81 0.36 4.95
CA PRO A 306 -2.37 1.11 6.05
C PRO A 306 -1.23 1.55 6.97
N ALA A 307 -1.31 2.76 7.53
CA ALA A 307 -0.39 3.18 8.57
C ALA A 307 -0.27 2.04 9.58
N PRO A 308 0.94 1.71 10.09
CA PRO A 308 0.99 0.91 11.30
C PRO A 308 0.07 1.63 12.28
N SER A 309 -1.02 0.95 12.68
CA SER A 309 -1.84 1.43 13.78
C SER A 309 -0.88 1.85 14.87
N ALA A 310 -1.10 3.02 15.48
CA ALA A 310 -0.34 3.46 16.64
C ALA A 310 0.02 2.23 17.49
N PRO A 311 1.28 2.08 17.94
CA PRO A 311 1.64 0.94 18.78
C PRO A 311 0.54 0.81 19.81
N ALA A 312 -0.08 -0.36 19.90
CA ALA A 312 -1.15 -0.61 20.85
C ALA A 312 -0.52 -0.50 22.26
N THR A 313 -0.38 0.73 22.73
CA THR A 313 -0.08 1.05 24.12
C THR A 313 -1.33 0.62 24.86
N SER A 314 -1.23 -0.57 25.45
CA SER A 314 -2.30 -1.40 26.03
C SER A 314 -3.20 -2.10 25.00
N VAL A 315 -2.98 -3.41 24.83
CA VAL A 315 -4.06 -4.30 24.39
C VAL A 315 -5.02 -4.36 25.57
N ASP A 316 -6.26 -3.92 25.38
CA ASP A 316 -7.31 -4.11 26.37
C ASP A 316 -7.49 -5.62 26.61
N ILE A 317 -7.00 -6.10 27.75
CA ILE A 317 -7.01 -7.52 28.12
C ILE A 317 -8.44 -8.06 28.19
N GLU A 318 -9.44 -7.20 28.41
CA GLU A 318 -10.85 -7.59 28.43
C GLU A 318 -11.41 -7.84 27.02
N SER A 319 -10.80 -7.27 25.98
CA SER A 319 -11.20 -7.47 24.58
C SER A 319 -10.70 -8.80 23.97
N ILE A 320 -9.82 -9.52 24.66
CA ILE A 320 -9.28 -10.81 24.21
C ILE A 320 -10.23 -11.94 24.66
N PRO A 321 -10.67 -12.83 23.75
CA PRO A 321 -11.47 -14.00 24.12
C PRO A 321 -10.84 -14.79 25.28
N GLU A 322 -11.66 -15.20 26.24
CA GLU A 322 -11.19 -15.93 27.44
C GLU A 322 -10.39 -17.19 27.07
N GLU A 323 -10.83 -17.90 26.03
CA GLU A 323 -10.12 -19.07 25.49
C GLU A 323 -8.67 -18.76 25.08
N PHE A 324 -8.39 -17.57 24.52
CA PHE A 324 -7.05 -17.20 24.09
C PHE A 324 -6.17 -16.72 25.25
N ARG A 325 -6.77 -16.06 26.26
CA ARG A 325 -6.06 -15.69 27.48
C ARG A 325 -5.58 -16.93 28.25
N ALA A 326 -6.38 -17.99 28.26
CA ALA A 326 -6.05 -19.23 28.96
C ALA A 326 -4.81 -19.95 28.40
N THR A 327 -4.57 -19.82 27.08
CA THR A 327 -3.51 -20.51 26.34
C THR A 327 -2.26 -19.66 26.06
N GLN A 328 -2.31 -18.36 26.35
CA GLN A 328 -1.19 -17.44 26.12
C GLN A 328 0.11 -17.90 26.80
N GLY A 329 1.19 -18.00 26.02
CA GLY A 329 2.51 -18.43 26.51
C GLY A 329 2.64 -19.91 26.86
N LYS A 330 1.58 -20.71 26.68
CA LYS A 330 1.57 -22.16 26.95
C LYS A 330 1.55 -22.96 25.66
N GLN A 331 1.98 -24.22 25.72
CA GLN A 331 1.74 -25.17 24.63
C GLN A 331 0.24 -25.47 24.50
N ILE A 332 -0.21 -25.73 23.27
CA ILE A 332 -1.58 -26.17 22.97
C ILE A 332 -1.52 -27.59 22.43
N GLU A 333 -2.36 -28.49 22.95
CA GLU A 333 -2.66 -29.76 22.30
C GLU A 333 -3.90 -29.59 21.42
N CYS A 334 -3.79 -29.95 20.15
CA CYS A 334 -4.90 -29.82 19.19
C CYS A 334 -4.84 -30.89 18.10
N LYS A 335 -5.89 -31.00 17.30
CA LYS A 335 -5.98 -31.92 16.17
C LYS A 335 -5.29 -31.34 14.93
N ALA A 336 -4.53 -32.20 14.25
CA ALA A 336 -3.95 -31.90 12.95
C ALA A 336 -4.00 -33.14 12.04
N ALA A 337 -4.12 -32.92 10.73
CA ALA A 337 -3.97 -33.95 9.72
C ALA A 337 -2.48 -34.04 9.32
N VAL A 338 -1.79 -35.02 9.88
CA VAL A 338 -0.34 -35.19 9.72
C VAL A 338 -0.03 -36.06 8.52
N ALA A 339 0.85 -35.57 7.64
CA ALA A 339 1.42 -36.36 6.57
C ALA A 339 2.68 -37.07 7.10
N TRP A 340 2.59 -38.37 7.37
CA TRP A 340 3.72 -39.14 7.90
C TRP A 340 4.77 -39.53 6.84
N GLY A 341 4.43 -39.43 5.56
CA GLY A 341 5.29 -39.75 4.44
C GLY A 341 4.56 -39.59 3.11
N PRO A 342 5.29 -39.63 1.99
CA PRO A 342 4.71 -39.44 0.67
C PRO A 342 3.78 -40.60 0.31
N LYS A 343 2.73 -40.31 -0.46
CA LYS A 343 1.71 -41.24 -0.98
C LYS A 343 0.95 -42.03 0.08
N LYS A 344 0.96 -41.55 1.32
CA LYS A 344 0.18 -42.10 2.42
C LYS A 344 -1.00 -41.16 2.72
N PRO A 345 -2.17 -41.70 3.10
CA PRO A 345 -3.25 -40.88 3.63
C PRO A 345 -2.79 -40.03 4.81
N LEU A 346 -3.41 -38.87 4.98
CA LEU A 346 -3.19 -38.04 6.17
C LEU A 346 -3.75 -38.78 7.40
N VAL A 347 -3.07 -38.67 8.53
CA VAL A 347 -3.53 -39.25 9.80
C VAL A 347 -3.89 -38.14 10.75
N THR A 348 -5.11 -38.15 11.27
CA THR A 348 -5.53 -37.21 12.31
C THR A 348 -4.85 -37.58 13.63
N GLU A 349 -3.97 -36.70 14.09
CA GLU A 349 -3.22 -36.86 15.32
C GLU A 349 -3.59 -35.74 16.29
N THR A 350 -3.42 -36.00 17.59
CA THR A 350 -3.25 -34.89 18.55
C THR A 350 -1.78 -34.47 18.49
N ILE A 351 -1.52 -33.20 18.20
CA ILE A 351 -0.19 -32.60 18.13
C ILE A 351 -0.03 -31.56 19.23
N THR A 352 1.22 -31.28 19.61
CA THR A 352 1.57 -30.16 20.48
C THR A 352 2.07 -28.99 19.63
N VAL A 353 1.47 -27.81 19.85
CA VAL A 353 1.82 -26.54 19.19
C VAL A 353 2.43 -25.60 20.23
N ASP A 354 3.70 -25.26 20.03
CA ASP A 354 4.45 -24.36 20.90
C ASP A 354 3.91 -22.92 20.85
N PRO A 355 4.11 -22.12 21.92
CA PRO A 355 3.82 -20.68 21.87
C PRO A 355 4.69 -19.97 20.83
N PRO A 356 4.22 -18.84 20.27
CA PRO A 356 4.98 -18.08 19.28
C PRO A 356 6.21 -17.42 19.92
N LYS A 357 7.36 -17.51 19.25
CA LYS A 357 8.58 -16.75 19.62
C LYS A 357 8.61 -15.38 18.96
N ALA A 358 9.72 -14.65 19.12
CA ALA A 358 9.86 -13.29 18.62
C ALA A 358 9.59 -13.21 17.10
N GLY A 359 8.73 -12.26 16.69
CA GLY A 359 8.32 -12.10 15.29
C GLY A 359 7.40 -13.22 14.75
N GLU A 360 6.81 -14.03 15.62
CA GLU A 360 5.87 -15.11 15.26
C GLU A 360 4.47 -14.85 15.84
N VAL A 361 3.47 -15.44 15.20
CA VAL A 361 2.05 -15.31 15.52
C VAL A 361 1.46 -16.70 15.59
N ARG A 362 0.77 -17.04 16.67
CA ARG A 362 -0.01 -18.27 16.75
C ARG A 362 -1.47 -17.95 16.44
N VAL A 363 -2.05 -18.74 15.55
CA VAL A 363 -3.41 -18.53 15.04
C VAL A 363 -4.27 -19.77 15.31
N LYS A 364 -5.54 -19.56 15.64
CA LYS A 364 -6.60 -20.55 15.57
C LYS A 364 -7.11 -20.58 14.13
N VAL A 365 -6.91 -21.69 13.44
CA VAL A 365 -7.37 -21.88 12.06
C VAL A 365 -8.86 -22.21 12.11
N VAL A 366 -9.68 -21.45 11.38
CA VAL A 366 -11.14 -21.65 11.38
C VAL A 366 -11.57 -22.43 10.14
N ALA A 367 -10.95 -22.13 9.00
CA ALA A 367 -11.21 -22.84 7.77
C ALA A 367 -9.95 -22.90 6.92
N ASN A 368 -9.77 -24.02 6.23
CA ASN A 368 -8.68 -24.23 5.29
C ASN A 368 -9.21 -24.78 3.96
N ALA A 369 -8.92 -24.08 2.86
CA ALA A 369 -9.14 -24.59 1.51
C ALA A 369 -8.00 -25.53 1.08
N LEU A 370 -8.33 -26.60 0.37
CA LEU A 370 -7.33 -27.51 -0.20
C LEU A 370 -6.92 -27.08 -1.59
N CYS A 371 -5.63 -27.23 -1.87
CA CYS A 371 -5.03 -26.90 -3.16
C CYS A 371 -4.23 -28.09 -3.70
N HIS A 372 -4.05 -28.12 -5.03
CA HIS A 372 -3.23 -29.13 -5.69
C HIS A 372 -1.77 -29.07 -5.25
N THR A 373 -1.29 -27.92 -4.76
CA THR A 373 0.06 -27.80 -4.18
C THR A 373 0.22 -28.72 -2.96
N ASP A 374 -0.77 -28.80 -2.08
CA ASP A 374 -0.72 -29.68 -0.90
C ASP A 374 -0.68 -31.16 -1.32
N ILE A 375 -1.51 -31.51 -2.32
CA ILE A 375 -1.55 -32.87 -2.90
C ILE A 375 -0.24 -33.22 -3.58
N TYR A 376 0.31 -32.31 -4.37
CA TYR A 376 1.57 -32.50 -5.10
C TYR A 376 2.73 -32.85 -4.15
N THR A 377 2.80 -32.18 -3.00
CA THR A 377 3.73 -32.52 -1.93
C THR A 377 3.37 -33.86 -1.30
N LEU A 378 2.10 -34.08 -0.93
CA LEU A 378 1.63 -35.34 -0.33
C LEU A 378 1.93 -36.57 -1.20
N GLU A 379 1.84 -36.46 -2.52
CA GLU A 379 2.14 -37.51 -3.50
C GLU A 379 3.65 -37.74 -3.71
N GLY A 380 4.49 -36.90 -3.09
CA GLY A 380 5.96 -37.00 -3.17
C GLY A 380 6.54 -36.49 -4.49
N HIS A 381 5.81 -35.62 -5.19
CA HIS A 381 6.30 -34.99 -6.42
C HIS A 381 7.07 -33.68 -6.15
N ASP A 382 6.90 -33.09 -4.97
CA ASP A 382 7.60 -31.90 -4.51
C ASP A 382 9.05 -32.21 -4.10
N PRO A 383 10.07 -31.62 -4.78
CA PRO A 383 11.47 -31.82 -4.41
C PRO A 383 11.84 -31.16 -3.08
N GLU A 384 11.03 -30.22 -2.57
CA GLU A 384 11.18 -29.61 -1.24
C GLU A 384 10.32 -30.31 -0.18
N GLY A 385 9.61 -31.39 -0.54
CA GLY A 385 8.72 -32.10 0.36
C GLY A 385 9.47 -32.77 1.53
N LEU A 386 9.17 -32.34 2.76
CA LEU A 386 9.72 -32.90 3.99
C LEU A 386 8.62 -33.61 4.79
N PHE A 387 8.96 -34.75 5.38
CA PHE A 387 8.04 -35.57 6.18
C PHE A 387 8.74 -36.06 7.47
N PRO A 388 8.00 -36.22 8.59
CA PRO A 388 6.56 -35.95 8.74
C PRO A 388 6.27 -34.46 8.85
N CYS A 389 5.16 -34.00 8.29
CA CYS A 389 4.79 -32.58 8.27
C CYS A 389 3.28 -32.36 8.45
N VAL A 390 2.91 -31.12 8.75
CA VAL A 390 1.53 -30.63 8.64
C VAL A 390 1.45 -29.75 7.40
N LEU A 391 0.64 -30.16 6.42
CA LEU A 391 0.42 -29.44 5.15
C LEU A 391 -0.55 -28.25 5.34
N GLY A 392 -1.04 -27.66 4.25
CA GLY A 392 -2.01 -26.58 4.26
C GLY A 392 -1.37 -25.19 4.20
N HIS A 393 -1.91 -24.35 3.31
CA HIS A 393 -1.45 -22.97 3.09
C HIS A 393 -2.54 -21.99 2.64
N GLU A 394 -3.79 -22.42 2.51
CA GLU A 394 -4.95 -21.57 2.16
C GLU A 394 -5.91 -21.54 3.36
N ALA A 395 -5.77 -20.58 4.28
CA ALA A 395 -6.57 -20.56 5.50
C ALA A 395 -7.14 -19.19 5.88
N GLY A 396 -8.30 -19.21 6.54
CA GLY A 396 -8.83 -18.09 7.29
C GLY A 396 -8.70 -18.40 8.78
N SER A 397 -8.07 -17.49 9.52
CA SER A 397 -7.68 -17.74 10.91
C SER A 397 -7.94 -16.53 11.80
N ILE A 398 -7.91 -16.76 13.11
CA ILE A 398 -7.98 -15.73 14.13
C ILE A 398 -6.68 -15.78 14.95
N VAL A 399 -6.08 -14.63 15.22
CA VAL A 399 -4.88 -14.57 16.06
C VAL A 399 -5.23 -14.98 17.49
N GLU A 400 -4.56 -16.00 18.01
CA GLU A 400 -4.70 -16.41 19.42
C GLU A 400 -3.66 -15.69 20.28
N SER A 401 -2.38 -15.70 19.90
CA SER A 401 -1.31 -15.01 20.61
C SER A 401 -0.21 -14.53 19.66
N VAL A 402 0.58 -13.57 20.13
CA VAL A 402 1.71 -12.99 19.40
C VAL A 402 2.97 -13.10 20.24
N GLY A 403 4.10 -13.37 19.60
CA GLY A 403 5.38 -13.38 20.26
C GLY A 403 6.01 -11.99 20.39
N PRO A 404 7.15 -11.88 21.10
CA PRO A 404 7.81 -10.59 21.33
C PRO A 404 8.13 -9.83 20.02
N GLY A 405 7.93 -8.51 20.03
CA GLY A 405 8.26 -7.64 18.90
C GLY A 405 7.24 -7.62 17.76
N VAL A 406 6.21 -8.47 17.80
CA VAL A 406 5.08 -8.40 16.85
C VAL A 406 4.25 -7.16 17.15
N THR A 407 3.98 -6.38 16.10
CA THR A 407 3.24 -5.10 16.23
C THR A 407 2.13 -4.95 15.20
N SER A 408 2.13 -5.75 14.15
CA SER A 408 1.19 -5.60 13.03
C SER A 408 -0.16 -6.27 13.22
N VAL A 409 -0.26 -7.19 14.17
CA VAL A 409 -1.49 -7.91 14.55
C VAL A 409 -1.53 -8.10 16.07
N LYS A 410 -2.72 -8.36 16.59
CA LYS A 410 -2.94 -8.68 18.01
C LYS A 410 -3.98 -9.82 18.17
N PRO A 411 -4.08 -10.46 19.34
CA PRO A 411 -5.12 -11.44 19.62
C PRO A 411 -6.52 -10.98 19.21
N GLY A 412 -7.30 -11.87 18.61
CA GLY A 412 -8.64 -11.61 18.10
C GLY A 412 -8.71 -10.91 16.74
N ASP A 413 -7.59 -10.49 16.13
CA ASP A 413 -7.59 -10.03 14.74
C ASP A 413 -7.85 -11.22 13.78
N HIS A 414 -8.65 -11.01 12.73
CA HIS A 414 -8.85 -11.98 11.66
C HIS A 414 -7.71 -11.86 10.65
N VAL A 415 -7.18 -12.99 10.20
CA VAL A 415 -5.99 -13.02 9.35
C VAL A 415 -6.06 -14.11 8.30
N VAL A 416 -5.31 -13.91 7.21
CA VAL A 416 -5.02 -14.92 6.19
C VAL A 416 -3.52 -15.21 6.22
N PRO A 417 -3.10 -16.45 6.52
CA PRO A 417 -1.73 -16.91 6.32
C PRO A 417 -1.35 -16.83 4.85
N CYS A 418 -0.18 -16.27 4.56
CA CYS A 418 0.32 -16.10 3.20
C CYS A 418 1.68 -16.80 3.06
N TYR A 419 1.76 -17.79 2.18
CA TYR A 419 3.02 -18.49 1.93
C TYR A 419 4.10 -17.60 1.30
N THR A 420 3.73 -16.50 0.65
CA THR A 420 4.70 -15.49 0.20
C THR A 420 4.84 -14.41 1.28
N PRO A 421 5.99 -14.31 1.97
CA PRO A 421 6.18 -13.30 3.02
C PRO A 421 6.29 -11.88 2.45
N GLN A 422 6.06 -10.89 3.30
CA GLN A 422 6.32 -9.47 3.03
C GLN A 422 6.90 -8.82 4.30
N CYS A 423 8.23 -8.74 4.37
CA CYS A 423 8.90 -8.14 5.54
C CYS A 423 8.78 -6.62 5.60
N SER A 424 8.54 -5.97 4.45
CA SER A 424 8.42 -4.50 4.31
C SER A 424 9.61 -3.71 4.87
N ARG A 425 10.76 -4.37 5.11
CA ARG A 425 11.94 -3.70 5.64
C ARG A 425 12.57 -2.83 4.55
N PRO A 426 12.99 -1.58 4.85
CA PRO A 426 13.57 -0.68 3.85
C PRO A 426 14.80 -1.25 3.13
N GLU A 427 15.58 -2.12 3.80
CA GLU A 427 16.76 -2.77 3.25
C GLU A 427 16.44 -4.01 2.38
N CYS A 428 15.22 -4.53 2.42
CA CYS A 428 14.83 -5.67 1.60
C CYS A 428 14.53 -5.21 0.16
N ILE A 429 15.53 -5.28 -0.71
CA ILE A 429 15.46 -4.83 -2.11
C ILE A 429 14.28 -5.42 -2.89
N PHE A 430 13.82 -6.63 -2.53
CA PHE A 430 12.66 -7.28 -3.13
C PHE A 430 11.35 -6.64 -2.68
N CYS A 431 11.17 -6.43 -1.37
CA CYS A 431 9.95 -5.83 -0.83
C CYS A 431 9.78 -4.35 -1.23
N ILE A 432 10.87 -3.59 -1.35
CA ILE A 432 10.79 -2.18 -1.77
C ILE A 432 10.63 -2.03 -3.27
N SER A 433 11.10 -2.99 -4.07
CA SER A 433 10.96 -2.95 -5.52
C SER A 433 9.50 -3.09 -5.95
N PRO A 434 9.03 -2.33 -6.96
CA PRO A 434 7.72 -2.55 -7.57
C PRO A 434 7.75 -3.72 -8.57
N LYS A 435 8.92 -4.28 -8.88
CA LYS A 435 9.10 -5.31 -9.92
C LYS A 435 8.84 -6.74 -9.43
N THR A 436 8.62 -6.93 -8.13
CA THR A 436 8.51 -8.26 -7.54
C THR A 436 7.75 -8.23 -6.21
N ASN A 437 7.20 -9.38 -5.83
CA ASN A 437 6.66 -9.68 -4.50
C ASN A 437 7.48 -10.75 -3.74
N LEU A 438 8.60 -11.20 -4.31
CA LEU A 438 9.37 -12.35 -3.81
C LEU A 438 10.31 -11.96 -2.64
N CYS A 439 9.74 -11.74 -1.45
CA CYS A 439 10.53 -11.48 -0.26
C CYS A 439 11.41 -12.69 0.11
N PRO A 440 12.75 -12.54 0.21
CA PRO A 440 13.63 -13.66 0.52
C PRO A 440 13.80 -13.92 2.02
N THR A 441 13.27 -13.04 2.89
CA THR A 441 13.68 -12.94 4.31
C THR A 441 13.62 -14.25 5.09
N ILE A 442 12.63 -15.10 4.83
CA ILE A 442 12.50 -16.40 5.50
C ILE A 442 12.52 -17.58 4.52
N ARG A 443 12.85 -17.36 3.23
CA ARG A 443 12.71 -18.39 2.20
C ARG A 443 13.55 -19.64 2.51
N GLY A 444 14.76 -19.45 3.05
CA GLY A 444 15.67 -20.54 3.40
C GLY A 444 15.13 -21.45 4.52
N THR A 445 14.66 -20.88 5.63
CA THR A 445 14.07 -21.65 6.73
C THR A 445 12.71 -22.24 6.34
N GLN A 446 11.89 -21.46 5.63
CA GLN A 446 10.58 -21.89 5.13
C GLN A 446 10.69 -23.11 4.21
N GLY A 447 11.65 -23.12 3.27
CA GLY A 447 11.93 -24.27 2.40
C GLY A 447 12.53 -25.48 3.12
N SER A 448 13.11 -25.26 4.31
CA SER A 448 13.61 -26.32 5.18
C SER A 448 12.54 -26.83 6.16
N GLY A 449 11.29 -26.38 6.02
CA GLY A 449 10.18 -26.73 6.91
C GLY A 449 10.32 -26.20 8.33
N MET A 450 10.98 -25.07 8.53
CA MET A 450 11.27 -24.47 9.84
C MET A 450 10.78 -23.02 9.95
N MET A 451 10.59 -22.57 11.20
CA MET A 451 10.33 -21.18 11.54
C MET A 451 11.59 -20.30 11.34
N PRO A 452 11.50 -18.96 11.42
CA PRO A 452 12.63 -18.06 11.17
C PRO A 452 13.88 -18.32 12.03
N ASP A 453 13.72 -18.94 13.21
CA ASP A 453 14.83 -19.32 14.09
C ASP A 453 15.45 -20.69 13.78
N GLY A 454 15.00 -21.36 12.71
CA GLY A 454 15.49 -22.68 12.29
C GLY A 454 14.92 -23.85 13.10
N THR A 455 13.89 -23.64 13.91
CA THR A 455 13.23 -24.69 14.71
C THR A 455 11.77 -24.91 14.30
N SER A 456 11.20 -26.05 14.68
CA SER A 456 9.75 -26.29 14.53
C SER A 456 8.98 -25.76 15.75
N ARG A 457 7.66 -25.63 15.57
CA ARG A 457 6.67 -25.34 16.63
C ARG A 457 5.67 -26.47 16.79
N LEU A 458 5.82 -27.52 15.98
CA LEU A 458 4.88 -28.63 15.88
C LEU A 458 5.61 -29.89 16.31
N SER A 459 4.99 -30.67 17.19
CA SER A 459 5.49 -31.98 17.55
C SER A 459 4.35 -32.97 17.75
N CYS A 460 4.63 -34.25 17.51
CA CYS A 460 3.70 -35.35 17.73
C CYS A 460 4.48 -36.56 18.21
N LYS A 461 3.98 -37.25 19.24
CA LYS A 461 4.61 -38.45 19.80
C LYS A 461 6.10 -38.24 20.16
N GLY A 462 6.41 -37.07 20.72
CA GLY A 462 7.77 -36.68 21.13
C GLY A 462 8.75 -36.39 19.98
N LYS A 463 8.27 -36.29 18.73
CA LYS A 463 9.08 -35.98 17.55
C LYS A 463 8.65 -34.66 16.91
N PRO A 464 9.57 -33.83 16.41
CA PRO A 464 9.22 -32.63 15.66
C PRO A 464 8.52 -32.99 14.35
N LEU A 465 7.53 -32.19 13.97
CA LEU A 465 6.92 -32.20 12.65
C LEU A 465 7.43 -30.99 11.87
N TYR A 466 7.69 -31.15 10.57
CA TYR A 466 8.05 -30.02 9.71
C TYR A 466 6.84 -29.13 9.43
N HIS A 467 7.12 -27.84 9.26
CA HIS A 467 6.17 -26.88 8.73
C HIS A 467 6.09 -26.97 7.20
N PHE A 468 4.94 -26.64 6.64
CA PHE A 468 4.72 -26.58 5.21
C PHE A 468 4.43 -25.15 4.75
N MET A 469 5.23 -24.66 3.79
CA MET A 469 5.10 -23.32 3.21
C MET A 469 5.03 -22.17 4.24
N GLY A 470 5.53 -22.40 5.46
CA GLY A 470 5.44 -21.45 6.58
C GLY A 470 4.00 -21.15 7.06
N CYS A 471 3.05 -22.04 6.76
CA CYS A 471 1.63 -21.91 7.10
C CYS A 471 1.15 -23.09 7.95
N SER A 472 1.29 -24.32 7.46
CA SER A 472 0.96 -25.58 8.18
C SER A 472 -0.47 -25.62 8.72
N THR A 473 -1.45 -25.28 7.88
CA THR A 473 -2.85 -25.01 8.29
C THR A 473 -3.80 -26.21 8.19
N PHE A 474 -3.30 -27.43 7.98
CA PHE A 474 -4.05 -28.67 8.23
C PHE A 474 -4.09 -29.02 9.73
N SER A 475 -4.38 -28.03 10.57
CA SER A 475 -4.32 -28.08 12.04
C SER A 475 -5.24 -27.02 12.63
N GLU A 476 -5.86 -27.30 13.77
CA GLU A 476 -6.70 -26.31 14.50
C GLU A 476 -5.88 -25.09 14.94
N TYR A 477 -4.59 -25.27 15.22
CA TYR A 477 -3.65 -24.18 15.55
C TYR A 477 -2.36 -24.28 14.73
N ALA A 478 -1.84 -23.13 14.33
CA ALA A 478 -0.59 -23.01 13.60
C ALA A 478 0.23 -21.81 14.10
N VAL A 479 1.56 -21.86 13.95
CA VAL A 479 2.46 -20.74 14.23
C VAL A 479 3.07 -20.26 12.92
N ILE A 480 2.97 -18.96 12.66
CA ILE A 480 3.32 -18.33 11.38
C ILE A 480 4.25 -17.15 11.68
N ALA A 481 5.21 -16.86 10.79
CA ALA A 481 6.00 -15.64 10.90
C ALA A 481 5.11 -14.40 10.71
N GLU A 482 5.26 -13.35 11.52
CA GLU A 482 4.46 -12.11 11.43
C GLU A 482 4.45 -11.54 10.00
N ILE A 483 5.59 -11.63 9.31
CA ILE A 483 5.75 -11.15 7.94
C ILE A 483 4.97 -11.96 6.89
N SER A 484 4.31 -13.05 7.29
CA SER A 484 3.45 -13.90 6.46
C SER A 484 1.98 -13.84 6.88
N VAL A 485 1.60 -12.90 7.77
CA VAL A 485 0.23 -12.76 8.28
C VAL A 485 -0.41 -11.50 7.71
N ALA A 486 -1.42 -11.65 6.85
CA ALA A 486 -2.23 -10.54 6.35
C ALA A 486 -3.43 -10.32 7.26
N LYS A 487 -3.55 -9.13 7.86
CA LYS A 487 -4.70 -8.73 8.68
C LYS A 487 -5.87 -8.30 7.81
N ILE A 488 -7.05 -8.85 8.07
CA ILE A 488 -8.21 -8.68 7.19
C ILE A 488 -9.41 -8.12 7.95
N ASN A 489 -10.41 -7.67 7.19
CA ASN A 489 -11.67 -7.23 7.74
C ASN A 489 -12.42 -8.39 8.41
N LYS A 490 -12.86 -8.19 9.66
CA LYS A 490 -13.57 -9.22 10.43
C LYS A 490 -14.92 -9.62 9.83
N ALA A 491 -15.48 -8.79 8.96
CA ALA A 491 -16.74 -9.09 8.26
C ALA A 491 -16.60 -10.19 7.19
N MET A 492 -15.39 -10.49 6.72
CA MET A 492 -15.17 -11.55 5.73
C MET A 492 -15.30 -12.94 6.38
N PRO A 493 -16.21 -13.81 5.91
CA PRO A 493 -16.27 -15.20 6.36
C PRO A 493 -14.93 -15.91 6.12
N LEU A 494 -14.37 -16.53 7.14
CA LEU A 494 -13.00 -17.08 7.10
C LEU A 494 -12.86 -18.26 6.11
N GLU A 495 -13.94 -19.00 5.87
CA GLU A 495 -14.04 -20.00 4.79
C GLU A 495 -13.72 -19.39 3.43
N LYS A 496 -14.28 -18.20 3.13
CA LYS A 496 -14.05 -17.47 1.88
C LYS A 496 -12.71 -16.72 1.88
N ALA A 497 -12.29 -16.20 3.05
CA ALA A 497 -11.00 -15.54 3.20
C ALA A 497 -9.82 -16.46 2.82
N SER A 498 -9.94 -17.75 3.14
CA SER A 498 -8.92 -18.77 2.87
C SER A 498 -8.44 -18.80 1.41
N LEU A 499 -9.36 -18.53 0.48
CA LEU A 499 -9.12 -18.53 -0.97
C LEU A 499 -8.11 -17.47 -1.42
N PHE A 500 -8.00 -16.36 -0.68
CA PHE A 500 -7.07 -15.27 -0.97
C PHE A 500 -5.64 -15.56 -0.50
N GLY A 501 -5.42 -16.66 0.25
CA GLY A 501 -4.08 -17.11 0.66
C GLY A 501 -3.26 -17.78 -0.45
N CYS A 502 -3.91 -18.23 -1.54
CA CYS A 502 -3.21 -18.78 -2.72
C CYS A 502 -4.01 -18.64 -4.02
N GLY A 503 -4.90 -19.60 -4.33
CA GLY A 503 -5.41 -19.80 -5.69
C GLY A 503 -6.13 -18.62 -6.32
N VAL A 504 -7.09 -18.02 -5.60
CA VAL A 504 -7.89 -16.91 -6.14
C VAL A 504 -7.03 -15.66 -6.32
N ALA A 505 -6.26 -15.29 -5.29
CA ALA A 505 -5.33 -14.18 -5.40
C ALA A 505 -4.32 -14.38 -6.55
N THR A 506 -3.80 -15.59 -6.73
CA THR A 506 -2.84 -15.91 -7.79
C THR A 506 -3.41 -15.68 -9.18
N GLY A 507 -4.58 -16.23 -9.50
CA GLY A 507 -5.18 -16.05 -10.83
C GLY A 507 -5.59 -14.60 -11.10
N LEU A 508 -6.18 -13.92 -10.11
CA LEU A 508 -6.53 -12.50 -10.25
C LEU A 508 -5.29 -11.63 -10.54
N GLY A 509 -4.22 -11.84 -9.78
CA GLY A 509 -2.99 -11.08 -9.91
C GLY A 509 -2.18 -11.43 -11.17
N ALA A 510 -2.26 -12.65 -11.66
CA ALA A 510 -1.66 -13.01 -12.94
C ALA A 510 -2.18 -12.11 -14.08
N ALA A 511 -3.51 -11.92 -14.12
CA ALA A 511 -4.14 -11.06 -15.11
C ALA A 511 -3.92 -9.57 -14.81
N TRP A 512 -4.12 -9.10 -13.57
CA TRP A 512 -4.07 -7.67 -13.25
C TRP A 512 -2.67 -7.09 -13.05
N ASN A 513 -1.74 -7.86 -12.48
CA ASN A 513 -0.41 -7.35 -12.10
C ASN A 513 0.68 -7.82 -13.07
N THR A 514 0.69 -9.10 -13.41
CA THR A 514 1.78 -9.71 -14.21
C THR A 514 1.60 -9.44 -15.70
N VAL A 515 0.43 -9.76 -16.25
CA VAL A 515 0.13 -9.53 -17.66
C VAL A 515 -0.47 -8.16 -17.91
N LYS A 516 -1.24 -7.64 -16.94
CA LYS A 516 -1.96 -6.35 -17.04
C LYS A 516 -2.94 -6.36 -18.21
N VAL A 517 -3.84 -7.33 -18.21
CA VAL A 517 -4.87 -7.49 -19.25
C VAL A 517 -5.71 -6.22 -19.37
N GLU A 518 -5.85 -5.74 -20.60
CA GLU A 518 -6.55 -4.51 -20.97
C GLU A 518 -7.93 -4.81 -21.57
N ALA A 519 -8.82 -3.81 -21.53
CA ALA A 519 -10.13 -3.91 -22.14
C ALA A 519 -10.03 -4.17 -23.65
N GLY A 520 -10.91 -5.03 -24.17
CA GLY A 520 -10.95 -5.39 -25.58
C GLY A 520 -10.00 -6.54 -25.97
N GLN A 521 -9.03 -6.92 -25.12
CA GLN A 521 -8.08 -7.99 -25.44
C GLN A 521 -8.71 -9.37 -25.56
N SER A 522 -8.06 -10.23 -26.35
CA SER A 522 -8.31 -11.66 -26.48
C SER A 522 -7.39 -12.45 -25.55
N VAL A 523 -7.95 -13.42 -24.82
CA VAL A 523 -7.24 -14.18 -23.80
C VAL A 523 -7.50 -15.69 -23.96
N ALA A 524 -6.47 -16.52 -23.83
CA ALA A 524 -6.62 -17.97 -23.66
C ALA A 524 -6.14 -18.45 -22.29
N VAL A 525 -6.96 -19.22 -21.59
CA VAL A 525 -6.65 -19.76 -20.26
C VAL A 525 -6.65 -21.29 -20.32
N PHE A 526 -5.48 -21.89 -20.08
CA PHE A 526 -5.27 -23.33 -20.10
C PHE A 526 -5.38 -23.90 -18.69
N GLY A 527 -6.34 -24.81 -18.49
CA GLY A 527 -6.70 -25.37 -17.18
C GLY A 527 -7.76 -24.54 -16.48
N LEU A 528 -8.96 -25.09 -16.35
CA LEU A 528 -10.14 -24.42 -15.79
C LEU A 528 -10.44 -24.85 -14.34
N GLY A 529 -9.39 -25.06 -13.54
CA GLY A 529 -9.51 -25.16 -12.08
C GLY A 529 -9.65 -23.78 -11.42
N ALA A 530 -9.63 -23.71 -10.08
CA ALA A 530 -9.87 -22.44 -9.38
C ALA A 530 -8.91 -21.30 -9.80
N VAL A 531 -7.63 -21.61 -10.03
CA VAL A 531 -6.64 -20.60 -10.49
C VAL A 531 -7.01 -20.08 -11.88
N GLY A 532 -7.29 -20.96 -12.84
CA GLY A 532 -7.69 -20.57 -14.18
C GLY A 532 -9.02 -19.82 -14.21
N LEU A 533 -10.01 -20.24 -13.43
CA LEU A 533 -11.26 -19.50 -13.28
C LEU A 533 -11.07 -18.13 -12.65
N SER A 534 -10.07 -17.97 -11.77
CA SER A 534 -9.68 -16.67 -11.22
C SER A 534 -9.02 -15.77 -12.25
N VAL A 535 -8.21 -16.32 -13.16
CA VAL A 535 -7.71 -15.59 -14.33
C VAL A 535 -8.89 -15.15 -15.21
N VAL A 536 -9.80 -16.05 -15.55
CA VAL A 536 -11.01 -15.76 -16.36
C VAL A 536 -11.83 -14.64 -15.72
N GLN A 537 -12.07 -14.70 -14.41
CA GLN A 537 -12.79 -13.67 -13.66
C GLN A 537 -12.09 -12.32 -13.76
N ALA A 538 -10.78 -12.27 -13.53
CA ALA A 538 -10.02 -11.01 -13.63
C ALA A 538 -10.00 -10.45 -15.05
N CYS A 539 -9.86 -11.28 -16.08
CA CYS A 539 -9.93 -10.88 -17.48
C CYS A 539 -11.31 -10.29 -17.83
N LYS A 540 -12.40 -10.92 -17.34
CA LYS A 540 -13.76 -10.39 -17.52
C LYS A 540 -13.92 -9.03 -16.84
N ILE A 541 -13.44 -8.88 -15.60
CA ILE A 541 -13.48 -7.61 -14.87
C ILE A 541 -12.66 -6.53 -15.59
N SER A 542 -11.52 -6.89 -16.18
CA SER A 542 -10.71 -5.99 -17.02
C SER A 542 -11.36 -5.62 -18.36
N GLY A 543 -12.47 -6.26 -18.74
CA GLY A 543 -13.17 -5.97 -19.99
C GLY A 543 -12.58 -6.67 -21.23
N ALA A 544 -11.89 -7.81 -21.06
CA ALA A 544 -11.45 -8.62 -22.19
C ALA A 544 -12.65 -9.04 -23.07
N SER A 545 -12.52 -8.92 -24.39
CA SER A 545 -13.63 -9.15 -25.34
C SER A 545 -13.83 -10.63 -25.69
N MET A 546 -12.74 -11.40 -25.66
CA MET A 546 -12.74 -12.82 -25.98
C MET A 546 -11.93 -13.57 -24.94
N ILE A 547 -12.55 -14.50 -24.22
CA ILE A 547 -11.90 -15.33 -23.21
C ILE A 547 -12.12 -16.79 -23.57
N ILE A 548 -11.06 -17.45 -24.05
CA ILE A 548 -11.06 -18.83 -24.51
C ILE A 548 -10.62 -19.73 -23.34
N GLY A 549 -11.54 -20.54 -22.83
CA GLY A 549 -11.23 -21.57 -21.84
C GLY A 549 -10.75 -22.86 -22.51
N VAL A 550 -9.61 -23.39 -22.08
CA VAL A 550 -9.02 -24.62 -22.64
C VAL A 550 -8.87 -25.67 -21.53
N ASP A 551 -9.58 -26.79 -21.64
CA ASP A 551 -9.49 -27.91 -20.69
C ASP A 551 -9.85 -29.23 -21.39
N LEU A 552 -9.30 -30.35 -20.92
CA LEU A 552 -9.62 -31.69 -21.43
C LEU A 552 -10.97 -32.19 -20.89
N ASN A 553 -11.45 -31.62 -19.77
CA ASN A 553 -12.74 -31.96 -19.22
C ASN A 553 -13.81 -30.94 -19.66
N PRO A 554 -14.68 -31.28 -20.64
CA PRO A 554 -15.71 -30.37 -21.12
C PRO A 554 -16.79 -30.04 -20.07
N ASP A 555 -16.94 -30.84 -19.01
CA ASP A 555 -17.92 -30.58 -17.93
C ASP A 555 -17.62 -29.25 -17.21
N LYS A 556 -16.36 -28.79 -17.25
CA LYS A 556 -15.95 -27.51 -16.67
C LYS A 556 -16.42 -26.30 -17.45
N PHE A 557 -16.78 -26.45 -18.74
CA PHE A 557 -17.09 -25.31 -19.62
C PHE A 557 -18.34 -24.55 -19.17
N LYS A 558 -19.36 -25.25 -18.66
CA LYS A 558 -20.57 -24.62 -18.14
C LYS A 558 -20.27 -23.67 -16.99
N LEU A 559 -19.42 -24.10 -16.05
CA LEU A 559 -19.01 -23.27 -14.92
C LEU A 559 -18.10 -22.14 -15.38
N ALA A 560 -17.13 -22.43 -16.25
CA ALA A 560 -16.23 -21.42 -16.80
C ALA A 560 -16.97 -20.30 -17.58
N ALA A 561 -18.09 -20.60 -18.24
CA ALA A 561 -18.96 -19.60 -18.85
C ALA A 561 -19.52 -18.61 -17.82
N LYS A 562 -19.91 -19.09 -16.63
CA LYS A 562 -20.39 -18.25 -15.52
C LYS A 562 -19.31 -17.27 -15.07
N PHE A 563 -18.06 -17.75 -14.96
CA PHE A 563 -16.91 -16.93 -14.58
C PHE A 563 -16.51 -15.91 -15.66
N GLY A 564 -16.68 -16.24 -16.94
CA GLY A 564 -16.46 -15.29 -18.03
C GLY A 564 -15.96 -15.83 -19.35
N CYS A 565 -15.70 -17.12 -19.48
CA CYS A 565 -15.30 -17.68 -20.77
C CYS A 565 -16.39 -17.45 -21.81
N THR A 566 -16.00 -16.94 -22.98
CA THR A 566 -16.89 -16.73 -24.12
C THR A 566 -16.73 -17.82 -25.18
N HIS A 567 -15.60 -18.53 -25.16
CA HIS A 567 -15.28 -19.61 -26.08
C HIS A 567 -14.63 -20.76 -25.32
N PHE A 568 -14.70 -21.96 -25.89
CA PHE A 568 -14.17 -23.17 -25.28
C PHE A 568 -13.44 -24.00 -26.32
N VAL A 569 -12.34 -24.63 -25.90
CA VAL A 569 -11.59 -25.58 -26.72
C VAL A 569 -11.25 -26.78 -25.85
N ASN A 570 -11.74 -27.96 -26.23
CA ASN A 570 -11.23 -29.22 -25.72
C ASN A 570 -10.16 -29.72 -26.70
N PRO A 571 -8.87 -29.77 -26.31
CA PRO A 571 -7.80 -30.24 -27.19
C PRO A 571 -8.04 -31.64 -27.80
N ALA A 572 -8.82 -32.50 -27.13
CA ALA A 572 -9.11 -33.84 -27.62
C ALA A 572 -10.08 -33.88 -28.81
N ASP A 573 -10.79 -32.78 -29.09
CA ASP A 573 -11.76 -32.68 -30.19
C ASP A 573 -11.11 -32.24 -31.51
N HIS A 574 -9.77 -32.12 -31.55
CA HIS A 574 -9.03 -31.61 -32.70
C HIS A 574 -7.82 -32.48 -33.04
N ASP A 575 -7.62 -32.77 -34.33
CA ASP A 575 -6.43 -33.46 -34.83
C ASP A 575 -5.17 -32.57 -34.85
N LYS A 576 -5.37 -31.24 -34.89
CA LYS A 576 -4.29 -30.25 -34.89
C LYS A 576 -3.87 -29.91 -33.47
N PRO A 577 -2.59 -29.56 -33.24
CA PRO A 577 -2.14 -29.02 -31.96
C PRO A 577 -3.00 -27.83 -31.53
N VAL A 578 -3.41 -27.79 -30.27
CA VAL A 578 -4.35 -26.79 -29.73
C VAL A 578 -3.91 -25.35 -30.00
N GLN A 579 -2.60 -25.08 -30.00
CA GLN A 579 -2.09 -23.75 -30.30
C GLN A 579 -2.37 -23.31 -31.75
N GLN A 580 -2.46 -24.24 -32.70
CA GLN A 580 -2.80 -23.95 -34.09
C GLN A 580 -4.30 -23.73 -34.26
N VAL A 581 -5.14 -24.45 -33.51
CA VAL A 581 -6.59 -24.23 -33.47
C VAL A 581 -6.87 -22.81 -32.97
N ILE A 582 -6.28 -22.42 -31.83
CA ILE A 582 -6.47 -21.09 -31.24
C ILE A 582 -5.90 -20.00 -32.15
N ALA A 583 -4.62 -20.10 -32.53
CA ALA A 583 -3.95 -19.03 -33.28
C ALA A 583 -4.41 -18.94 -34.74
N GLY A 584 -4.77 -20.05 -35.38
CA GLY A 584 -5.15 -20.06 -36.79
C GLY A 584 -6.65 -19.87 -37.01
N GLU A 585 -7.47 -20.68 -36.34
CA GLU A 585 -8.89 -20.80 -36.66
C GLU A 585 -9.75 -19.82 -35.86
N LEU A 586 -9.44 -19.61 -34.57
CA LEU A 586 -10.23 -18.73 -33.70
C LEU A 586 -9.79 -17.27 -33.74
N THR A 587 -8.48 -17.00 -33.75
CA THR A 587 -7.94 -15.65 -33.56
C THR A 587 -7.09 -15.12 -34.72
N LYS A 588 -6.86 -15.93 -35.75
CA LYS A 588 -6.00 -15.68 -36.94
C LYS A 588 -4.50 -15.47 -36.67
N TRP A 589 -4.12 -14.84 -35.56
CA TRP A 589 -2.74 -14.53 -35.21
C TRP A 589 -2.31 -14.91 -33.78
N GLY A 590 -3.23 -15.43 -32.96
CA GLY A 590 -3.03 -15.72 -31.53
C GLY A 590 -3.73 -14.73 -30.61
N CYS A 591 -3.79 -15.06 -29.31
CA CYS A 591 -4.41 -14.22 -28.28
C CYS A 591 -3.43 -13.16 -27.75
N ASP A 592 -3.94 -11.99 -27.37
CA ASP A 592 -3.13 -10.92 -26.77
C ASP A 592 -2.44 -11.39 -25.47
N ALA A 593 -3.16 -12.17 -24.67
CA ALA A 593 -2.64 -12.81 -23.46
C ALA A 593 -2.96 -14.31 -23.41
N THR A 594 -2.05 -15.10 -22.85
CA THR A 594 -2.29 -16.52 -22.56
C THR A 594 -1.79 -16.89 -21.18
N PHE A 595 -2.47 -17.83 -20.52
CA PHE A 595 -2.17 -18.25 -19.16
C PHE A 595 -2.13 -19.78 -19.05
N ASP A 596 -1.01 -20.34 -18.59
CA ASP A 596 -0.95 -21.74 -18.17
C ASP A 596 -1.28 -21.87 -16.68
N CYS A 597 -2.36 -22.59 -16.39
CA CYS A 597 -2.81 -22.93 -15.05
C CYS A 597 -2.76 -24.45 -14.78
N THR A 598 -1.94 -25.20 -15.54
CA THR A 598 -1.90 -26.67 -15.48
C THR A 598 -0.64 -27.24 -14.84
N GLY A 599 0.50 -26.53 -14.95
CA GLY A 599 1.79 -27.08 -14.51
C GLY A 599 2.40 -28.07 -15.51
N ASN A 600 1.80 -28.24 -16.69
CA ASN A 600 2.34 -29.13 -17.72
C ASN A 600 3.19 -28.34 -18.73
N VAL A 601 4.48 -28.66 -18.83
CA VAL A 601 5.42 -27.94 -19.71
C VAL A 601 5.04 -27.96 -21.20
N ASN A 602 4.30 -28.97 -21.67
CA ASN A 602 3.79 -29.00 -23.05
C ASN A 602 2.63 -28.03 -23.24
N VAL A 603 1.81 -27.84 -22.21
CA VAL A 603 0.73 -26.85 -22.20
C VAL A 603 1.31 -25.45 -22.08
N MET A 604 2.33 -25.24 -21.24
CA MET A 604 3.06 -23.97 -21.17
C MET A 604 3.62 -23.55 -22.53
N ARG A 605 4.21 -24.50 -23.27
CA ARG A 605 4.64 -24.27 -24.66
C ARG A 605 3.48 -23.91 -25.58
N SER A 606 2.37 -24.64 -25.49
CA SER A 606 1.19 -24.41 -26.32
C SER A 606 0.58 -23.03 -26.06
N ALA A 607 0.52 -22.61 -24.79
CA ALA A 607 0.08 -21.28 -24.38
C ALA A 607 0.97 -20.18 -24.97
N LEU A 608 2.30 -20.35 -24.97
CA LEU A 608 3.19 -19.40 -25.63
C LEU A 608 2.96 -19.36 -27.15
N GLU A 609 2.91 -20.53 -27.80
CA GLU A 609 2.82 -20.63 -29.25
C GLU A 609 1.47 -20.14 -29.81
N CYS A 610 0.41 -20.06 -28.98
CA CYS A 610 -0.86 -19.46 -29.34
C CYS A 610 -1.04 -18.00 -28.91
N ALA A 611 -0.03 -17.39 -28.27
CA ALA A 611 -0.02 -15.95 -28.04
C ALA A 611 0.17 -15.19 -29.37
N HIS A 612 -0.30 -13.94 -29.44
CA HIS A 612 -0.30 -13.14 -30.66
C HIS A 612 1.12 -12.87 -31.16
N ARG A 613 1.35 -13.06 -32.46
CA ARG A 613 2.62 -12.67 -33.10
C ARG A 613 2.84 -11.14 -32.97
N GLY A 614 3.98 -10.70 -32.48
CA GLY A 614 4.35 -9.29 -32.40
C GLY A 614 4.28 -8.70 -30.99
N TRP A 615 3.26 -9.03 -30.19
CA TRP A 615 3.11 -8.47 -28.84
C TRP A 615 2.57 -9.44 -27.77
N GLY A 616 2.10 -10.62 -28.16
CA GLY A 616 1.39 -11.52 -27.26
C GLY A 616 2.22 -11.93 -26.04
N GLN A 617 1.60 -11.97 -24.87
CA GLN A 617 2.24 -12.32 -23.62
C GLN A 617 1.69 -13.62 -23.04
N SER A 618 2.58 -14.55 -22.72
CA SER A 618 2.24 -15.83 -22.10
C SER A 618 2.76 -15.89 -20.67
N CYS A 619 1.86 -16.17 -19.72
CA CYS A 619 2.16 -16.25 -18.30
C CYS A 619 2.03 -17.69 -17.80
N VAL A 620 3.12 -18.23 -17.26
CA VAL A 620 3.14 -19.51 -16.56
C VAL A 620 2.75 -19.29 -15.10
N ILE A 621 1.67 -19.94 -14.68
CA ILE A 621 1.18 -19.94 -13.29
C ILE A 621 1.34 -21.33 -12.67
N GLY A 622 1.00 -22.38 -13.43
CA GLY A 622 1.08 -23.75 -12.97
C GLY A 622 2.52 -24.15 -12.60
N VAL A 623 2.66 -24.90 -11.51
CA VAL A 623 3.97 -25.36 -11.03
C VAL A 623 4.30 -26.69 -11.72
N ALA A 624 5.39 -26.70 -12.50
CA ALA A 624 5.85 -27.90 -13.18
C ALA A 624 6.58 -28.85 -12.24
N ALA A 625 6.56 -30.14 -12.58
CA ALA A 625 7.26 -31.14 -11.80
C ALA A 625 8.79 -30.94 -11.82
N ALA A 626 9.45 -31.38 -10.75
CA ALA A 626 10.90 -31.25 -10.61
C ALA A 626 11.65 -31.82 -11.82
N GLY A 627 12.64 -31.08 -12.32
CA GLY A 627 13.46 -31.47 -13.46
C GLY A 627 12.78 -31.37 -14.84
N LYS A 628 11.54 -30.87 -14.92
CA LYS A 628 10.90 -30.57 -16.20
C LYS A 628 11.33 -29.21 -16.73
N GLU A 629 11.51 -29.14 -18.04
CA GLU A 629 11.93 -27.92 -18.74
C GLU A 629 10.87 -27.49 -19.75
N ILE A 630 10.68 -26.17 -19.86
CA ILE A 630 9.91 -25.58 -20.95
C ILE A 630 10.81 -25.38 -22.16
N ALA A 631 10.27 -25.61 -23.36
CA ALA A 631 10.99 -25.43 -24.61
C ALA A 631 10.11 -24.82 -25.69
N THR A 632 10.71 -23.99 -26.55
CA THR A 632 10.07 -23.48 -27.77
C THR A 632 11.14 -23.15 -28.82
N ARG A 633 10.74 -22.85 -30.05
CA ARG A 633 11.66 -22.30 -31.04
C ARG A 633 11.93 -20.82 -30.70
N PRO A 634 13.19 -20.36 -30.60
CA PRO A 634 13.50 -18.97 -30.25
C PRO A 634 12.83 -17.93 -31.15
N PHE A 635 12.54 -18.30 -32.40
CA PHE A 635 11.81 -17.46 -33.35
C PHE A 635 10.43 -17.01 -32.84
N GLN A 636 9.78 -17.78 -31.94
CA GLN A 636 8.54 -17.35 -31.29
C GLN A 636 8.71 -16.07 -30.48
N LEU A 637 9.85 -15.93 -29.79
CA LEU A 637 10.20 -14.75 -28.99
C LEU A 637 10.77 -13.63 -29.87
N VAL A 638 11.64 -13.96 -30.83
CA VAL A 638 12.19 -12.99 -31.81
C VAL A 638 11.06 -12.27 -32.54
N THR A 639 9.97 -12.96 -32.84
CA THR A 639 8.78 -12.38 -33.48
C THR A 639 7.80 -11.71 -32.52
N GLY A 640 8.26 -11.31 -31.32
CA GLY A 640 7.59 -10.34 -30.46
C GLY A 640 6.75 -10.93 -29.31
N ARG A 641 6.69 -12.26 -29.16
CA ARG A 641 6.04 -12.85 -27.98
C ARG A 641 6.89 -12.67 -26.73
N ARG A 642 6.23 -12.54 -25.58
CA ARG A 642 6.88 -12.47 -24.27
C ARG A 642 6.46 -13.67 -23.42
N TRP A 643 7.43 -14.32 -22.79
CA TRP A 643 7.17 -15.41 -21.86
C TRP A 643 7.57 -14.97 -20.45
N CYS A 644 6.63 -15.04 -19.51
CA CYS A 644 6.87 -14.70 -18.11
C CYS A 644 6.19 -15.71 -17.19
N GLY A 645 6.41 -15.57 -15.89
CA GLY A 645 5.71 -16.32 -14.85
C GLY A 645 5.20 -15.39 -13.76
N THR A 646 4.35 -15.92 -12.88
CA THR A 646 3.87 -15.21 -11.70
C THR A 646 3.98 -16.07 -10.46
N ALA A 647 4.23 -15.43 -9.32
CA ALA A 647 4.19 -16.07 -8.01
C ALA A 647 3.18 -15.30 -7.15
N PHE A 648 2.19 -16.01 -6.60
CA PHE A 648 1.10 -15.41 -5.82
C PHE A 648 0.44 -14.21 -6.54
N GLY A 649 0.34 -14.27 -7.88
CA GLY A 649 -0.25 -13.21 -8.70
C GLY A 649 0.51 -11.87 -8.64
N GLY A 650 1.77 -11.87 -8.18
CA GLY A 650 2.55 -10.63 -8.00
C GLY A 650 2.08 -9.76 -6.82
N TRP A 651 1.21 -10.27 -5.94
CA TRP A 651 0.75 -9.52 -4.76
C TRP A 651 1.80 -9.48 -3.67
N LYS A 652 2.06 -8.28 -3.13
CA LYS A 652 2.69 -8.08 -1.82
C LYS A 652 1.67 -8.46 -0.74
N SER A 653 1.84 -9.65 -0.20
CA SER A 653 0.82 -10.38 0.57
C SER A 653 0.14 -9.55 1.67
N ARG A 654 0.90 -9.11 2.66
CA ARG A 654 0.37 -8.39 3.84
C ARG A 654 -0.31 -7.07 3.49
N ALA A 655 0.18 -6.38 2.46
CA ALA A 655 -0.38 -5.10 2.04
C ALA A 655 -1.60 -5.26 1.13
N GLN A 656 -1.64 -6.28 0.27
CA GLN A 656 -2.60 -6.34 -0.83
C GLN A 656 -3.68 -7.43 -0.70
N VAL A 657 -3.45 -8.49 0.08
CA VAL A 657 -4.53 -9.45 0.41
C VAL A 657 -5.72 -8.76 1.11
N PRO A 658 -5.51 -7.84 2.09
CA PRO A 658 -6.64 -7.14 2.71
C PRO A 658 -7.45 -6.31 1.70
N VAL A 659 -6.78 -5.71 0.71
CA VAL A 659 -7.43 -4.95 -0.37
C VAL A 659 -8.30 -5.85 -1.23
N LEU A 660 -7.84 -7.06 -1.56
CA LEU A 660 -8.64 -8.04 -2.30
C LEU A 660 -9.90 -8.44 -1.53
N ILE A 661 -9.78 -8.59 -0.21
CA ILE A 661 -10.91 -8.90 0.68
C ILE A 661 -11.92 -7.76 0.70
N GLU A 662 -11.48 -6.51 0.81
CA GLU A 662 -12.37 -5.35 0.76
C GLU A 662 -13.15 -5.28 -0.56
N ARG A 663 -12.48 -5.54 -1.69
CA ARG A 663 -13.14 -5.58 -3.01
C ARG A 663 -14.15 -6.73 -3.11
N SER A 664 -13.83 -7.88 -2.52
CA SER A 664 -14.76 -9.01 -2.47
C SER A 664 -15.99 -8.71 -1.61
N LEU A 665 -15.81 -8.07 -0.44
CA LEU A 665 -16.91 -7.62 0.43
C LEU A 665 -17.83 -6.61 -0.27
N LYS A 666 -17.28 -5.77 -1.17
CA LYS A 666 -18.06 -4.85 -2.03
C LYS A 666 -18.75 -5.53 -3.20
N GLY A 667 -18.56 -6.84 -3.40
CA GLY A 667 -19.13 -7.60 -4.52
C GLY A 667 -18.37 -7.45 -5.84
N GLU A 668 -17.23 -6.76 -5.87
CA GLU A 668 -16.43 -6.58 -7.08
C GLU A 668 -15.71 -7.87 -7.48
N ILE A 669 -15.42 -8.73 -6.50
CA ILE A 669 -14.76 -10.03 -6.67
C ILE A 669 -15.64 -11.10 -6.01
N PRO A 670 -16.67 -11.61 -6.70
CA PRO A 670 -17.52 -12.65 -6.16
C PRO A 670 -16.72 -13.96 -6.03
N VAL A 671 -16.73 -14.56 -4.84
CA VAL A 671 -15.93 -15.77 -4.54
C VAL A 671 -16.73 -17.00 -4.17
N ASP A 672 -18.05 -16.88 -4.08
CA ASP A 672 -18.93 -17.93 -3.57
C ASP A 672 -18.88 -19.20 -4.44
N ASP A 673 -18.78 -19.01 -5.76
CA ASP A 673 -18.74 -20.11 -6.72
C ASP A 673 -17.43 -20.91 -6.71
N TYR A 674 -16.37 -20.43 -6.04
CA TYR A 674 -15.14 -21.23 -5.91
C TYR A 674 -15.30 -22.36 -4.90
N VAL A 675 -16.10 -22.17 -3.85
CA VAL A 675 -16.28 -23.17 -2.78
C VAL A 675 -17.35 -24.16 -3.22
N THR A 676 -16.92 -25.35 -3.64
CA THR A 676 -17.82 -26.40 -4.15
C THR A 676 -18.16 -27.46 -3.10
N HIS A 677 -17.26 -27.65 -2.13
CA HIS A 677 -17.41 -28.65 -1.07
C HIS A 677 -16.97 -28.04 0.25
N VAL A 678 -17.72 -28.33 1.31
CA VAL A 678 -17.39 -27.93 2.68
C VAL A 678 -17.46 -29.17 3.56
N PHE A 679 -16.44 -29.37 4.37
CA PHE A 679 -16.30 -30.47 5.30
C PHE A 679 -16.05 -29.94 6.71
N ASP A 680 -16.51 -30.66 7.72
CA ASP A 680 -16.40 -30.27 9.13
C ASP A 680 -15.54 -31.26 9.90
N GLY A 681 -14.48 -30.76 10.53
CA GLY A 681 -13.54 -31.54 11.34
C GLY A 681 -12.23 -31.86 10.62
N VAL A 682 -11.12 -31.83 11.36
CA VAL A 682 -9.77 -32.14 10.86
C VAL A 682 -9.68 -33.55 10.25
N ASP A 683 -10.46 -34.51 10.76
CA ASP A 683 -10.55 -35.88 10.24
C ASP A 683 -11.13 -35.97 8.82
N LYS A 684 -11.84 -34.93 8.38
CA LYS A 684 -12.38 -34.82 7.02
C LYS A 684 -11.40 -34.27 5.99
N THR A 685 -10.14 -34.04 6.37
CA THR A 685 -9.13 -33.56 5.42
C THR A 685 -8.87 -34.58 4.28
N ASN A 686 -8.92 -35.90 4.54
CA ASN A 686 -8.81 -36.88 3.45
C ASN A 686 -10.04 -36.86 2.52
N ASP A 687 -11.26 -36.72 3.07
CA ASP A 687 -12.48 -36.60 2.27
C ASP A 687 -12.40 -35.38 1.32
N ALA A 688 -11.79 -34.28 1.79
CA ALA A 688 -11.52 -33.10 0.98
C ALA A 688 -10.44 -33.32 -0.10
N VAL A 689 -9.40 -34.12 0.19
CA VAL A 689 -8.39 -34.54 -0.80
C VAL A 689 -9.05 -35.37 -1.91
N ASP A 690 -9.88 -36.35 -1.53
CA ASP A 690 -10.62 -37.20 -2.47
C ASP A 690 -11.57 -36.38 -3.35
N ALA A 691 -12.25 -35.39 -2.76
CA ALA A 691 -13.08 -34.44 -3.52
C ALA A 691 -12.25 -33.69 -4.57
N LEU A 692 -11.03 -33.25 -4.26
CA LEU A 692 -10.16 -32.56 -5.21
C LEU A 692 -9.74 -33.47 -6.38
N HIS A 693 -9.53 -34.77 -6.13
CA HIS A 693 -9.23 -35.77 -7.16
C HIS A 693 -10.42 -36.11 -8.06
N SER A 694 -11.66 -35.89 -7.62
CA SER A 694 -12.87 -36.28 -8.37
C SER A 694 -13.05 -35.55 -9.72
N GLY A 695 -12.35 -34.42 -9.92
CA GLY A 695 -12.52 -33.56 -11.10
C GLY A 695 -13.76 -32.65 -11.07
N ASN A 696 -14.68 -32.86 -10.12
CA ASN A 696 -15.91 -32.06 -9.92
C ASN A 696 -15.79 -31.03 -8.78
N CYS A 697 -14.59 -30.83 -8.25
CA CYS A 697 -14.29 -29.89 -7.17
C CYS A 697 -13.42 -28.74 -7.68
N LEU A 698 -13.79 -27.50 -7.36
CA LEU A 698 -12.92 -26.33 -7.55
C LEU A 698 -12.07 -26.07 -6.31
N ARG A 699 -12.76 -25.88 -5.18
CA ARG A 699 -12.19 -25.84 -3.85
C ARG A 699 -13.06 -26.66 -2.90
N ALA A 700 -12.36 -27.47 -2.11
CA ALA A 700 -12.88 -28.11 -0.92
C ALA A 700 -12.35 -27.32 0.28
N VAL A 701 -13.23 -26.92 1.19
CA VAL A 701 -12.89 -26.22 2.43
C VAL A 701 -13.17 -27.14 3.60
N VAL A 702 -12.20 -27.28 4.51
CA VAL A 702 -12.37 -27.96 5.79
C VAL A 702 -12.51 -26.90 6.87
N ARG A 703 -13.53 -27.03 7.72
CA ARG A 703 -13.77 -26.17 8.89
C ARG A 703 -13.35 -26.90 10.14
N TYR A 704 -12.74 -26.18 11.07
CA TYR A 704 -12.19 -26.74 12.30
C TYR A 704 -12.96 -26.27 13.53
#